data_AF-A0A0K1ETH4-F1
#
_entry.id   AF-A0A0K1ETH4-F1
#
_cell.length_a   1.000
_cell.length_b   1.000
_cell.length_c   1.000
_cell.angle_alpha   90.00
_cell.angle_beta   90.00
_cell.angle_gamma   90.00
#
_symmetry.space_group_name_H-M   'P 1'
#
loop_
_entity.id
_entity.type
_entity.pdbx_description
1 polymer ?
#
loop_
_entity_poly.entity_id
_entity_poly.type
_entity_poly.pdbx_seq_one_letter_code
_entity_poly.pdbx_strand_id
1 'polypeptide(L)'
;MVLDALIGRSCEGMGGSAASLRGGFLGALFAVLAGGCLGAPVEVDSEEVGAERDEDILDADGQALAPRDSWAARVARIQQRDLQRNVPLNEWQRIGTHNSHVSTNYRKDGDRQSYYARANQHASIREQLDMGVRTLMLDVYDNDSPTLFGDCTFGWKVCFSHAGEAFSQWSIAIEDEIATWINAPENQNEVLLILLEDYFDNGDDNKQQFFAELLRRFDRDYWPGVNVPGHLTTGDLIFRPVDKQSLFPERWPTTAELAMLGKRIMIAVKDRSRFNLGDGMGGLMSDWFFRPGNQAGADAVQLPGYDANFAPQFRGNACGSARLTNGSGSPTPLPFWFTQFEELKICDHFELCSFPYDASIFTQRIDVRGVVECGFSVAVDHVEADPGRTGKGYDYYSYTMKQAIWSFGEGEPNDAGGNEDCAEMRADGRWNDVPCTGSRRFACKRSGAMCSPASCSSDFWMVTSGAGAWSGGFDACPQGYEFVPPVNGYENKKLRERAGGVPVWLNFTDRQVEGRWQIAPYQSWGAGEPSNAGGGEHCASVLANGTWNDLPCNATRHTACQRSGVDCGPLGCPDDFWVISSTTGTWGASDCPAGYVFRAPRNGWENDKLQQTLDGGPTVWVNLSDAHEEGLWEAVWSGSFSAWNAGEPNNHAGAEHCAEMTGEGTWNDRSCSESLPHACWKVGSVCTSAGCPSDAWRLGGSGPSGTLACPAGHTFGVPRSRVENARLKQVAGGQRVWLNFSDAVVEGRWR
;
A
#
# COMPACT_ATOMS: atom_id res chain seq x y z
N MET A 1 32.89 -21.06 -63.19
CA MET A 1 32.83 -21.81 -64.46
C MET A 1 31.63 -22.75 -64.40
N VAL A 2 30.54 -22.39 -65.09
CA VAL A 2 29.76 -23.25 -66.02
C VAL A 2 29.07 -24.55 -65.49
N LEU A 3 27.71 -24.52 -65.51
CA LEU A 3 26.71 -25.52 -66.00
C LEU A 3 26.59 -26.91 -65.29
N ASP A 4 25.47 -27.68 -65.28
CA ASP A 4 24.07 -27.63 -65.78
C ASP A 4 23.28 -28.87 -65.24
N ALA A 5 21.93 -28.83 -65.35
CA ALA A 5 20.98 -29.95 -65.66
C ALA A 5 20.68 -31.11 -64.64
N LEU A 6 19.51 -31.79 -64.51
CA LEU A 6 18.09 -31.71 -64.98
C LEU A 6 17.28 -32.95 -64.42
N ILE A 7 15.94 -32.83 -64.26
CA ILE A 7 14.83 -33.86 -64.35
C ILE A 7 14.65 -34.87 -63.16
N GLY A 8 13.46 -35.25 -62.65
CA GLY A 8 12.02 -34.99 -62.92
C GLY A 8 11.09 -36.12 -62.37
N ARG A 9 9.76 -35.87 -62.31
CA ARG A 9 8.56 -36.77 -62.12
C ARG A 9 8.24 -37.29 -60.70
N SER A 10 7.01 -37.62 -60.24
CA SER A 10 5.56 -37.34 -60.49
C SER A 10 4.71 -38.32 -59.61
N CYS A 11 3.49 -37.95 -59.15
CA CYS A 11 2.26 -38.75 -58.76
C CYS A 11 1.49 -38.03 -57.62
N GLU A 12 0.28 -37.43 -57.76
CA GLU A 12 -1.12 -37.97 -57.84
C GLU A 12 -1.51 -38.95 -56.70
N GLY A 13 -2.64 -38.92 -55.96
CA GLY A 13 -3.90 -38.14 -55.90
C GLY A 13 -4.96 -38.86 -55.00
N MET A 14 -6.09 -38.17 -54.68
CA MET A 14 -7.35 -38.61 -53.97
C MET A 14 -7.32 -38.70 -52.42
N GLY A 15 -8.29 -38.23 -51.60
CA GLY A 15 -9.63 -37.64 -51.75
C GLY A 15 -10.60 -38.22 -50.69
N GLY A 16 -11.32 -37.40 -49.89
CA GLY A 16 -12.48 -37.86 -49.08
C GLY A 16 -12.75 -37.11 -47.75
N SER A 17 -14.02 -36.77 -47.48
CA SER A 17 -14.48 -35.71 -46.58
C SER A 17 -15.20 -36.19 -45.28
N ALA A 18 -15.09 -35.37 -44.22
CA ALA A 18 -16.02 -35.06 -43.11
C ALA A 18 -16.69 -36.17 -42.25
N ALA A 19 -16.51 -36.10 -40.92
CA ALA A 19 -17.59 -35.83 -39.93
C ALA A 19 -17.12 -35.94 -38.46
N SER A 20 -17.69 -35.06 -37.64
CA SER A 20 -17.55 -34.84 -36.19
C SER A 20 -17.97 -36.02 -35.30
N LEU A 21 -17.29 -36.21 -34.15
CA LEU A 21 -17.85 -36.77 -32.91
C LEU A 21 -17.01 -36.36 -31.67
N ARG A 22 -17.69 -36.03 -30.57
CA ARG A 22 -17.18 -35.56 -29.26
C ARG A 22 -16.66 -36.71 -28.38
N GLY A 23 -15.63 -36.41 -27.56
CA GLY A 23 -15.54 -36.83 -26.15
C GLY A 23 -14.47 -37.88 -25.77
N GLY A 24 -13.66 -37.55 -24.74
CA GLY A 24 -13.15 -38.53 -23.76
C GLY A 24 -11.63 -38.78 -23.67
N PHE A 25 -11.00 -38.16 -22.66
CA PHE A 25 -10.00 -38.68 -21.70
C PHE A 25 -8.85 -39.65 -22.09
N LEU A 26 -7.68 -39.37 -21.46
CA LEU A 26 -6.53 -40.22 -21.08
C LEU A 26 -5.35 -40.44 -22.07
N GLY A 27 -4.16 -40.00 -21.64
CA GLY A 27 -3.01 -40.91 -21.48
C GLY A 27 -1.77 -40.73 -22.37
N ALA A 28 -0.83 -39.89 -21.92
CA ALA A 28 0.63 -40.11 -21.79
C ALA A 28 1.49 -40.83 -22.88
N LEU A 29 2.63 -40.16 -23.17
CA LEU A 29 4.03 -40.65 -23.13
C LEU A 29 4.81 -41.05 -24.43
N PHE A 30 5.99 -40.42 -24.55
CA PHE A 30 7.24 -40.75 -25.32
C PHE A 30 7.20 -40.76 -26.86
N ALA A 31 8.24 -40.46 -27.64
CA ALA A 31 9.47 -39.67 -27.58
C ALA A 31 10.29 -39.96 -28.87
N VAL A 32 11.07 -38.97 -29.33
CA VAL A 32 12.46 -39.14 -29.83
C VAL A 32 12.70 -39.59 -31.30
N LEU A 33 13.36 -38.65 -32.01
CA LEU A 33 14.44 -38.77 -33.01
C LEU A 33 14.17 -38.68 -34.53
N ALA A 34 14.72 -37.58 -35.07
CA ALA A 34 15.76 -37.50 -36.10
C ALA A 34 15.37 -37.07 -37.52
N GLY A 35 16.07 -36.02 -37.98
CA GLY A 35 16.69 -36.02 -39.30
C GLY A 35 16.11 -35.02 -40.28
N GLY A 36 16.66 -33.81 -40.28
CA GLY A 36 16.28 -32.76 -41.21
C GLY A 36 16.88 -32.92 -42.61
N CYS A 37 16.19 -32.30 -43.58
CA CYS A 37 16.75 -31.60 -44.72
C CYS A 37 15.78 -30.47 -45.12
N LEU A 38 16.34 -29.28 -45.31
CA LEU A 38 15.72 -27.96 -45.21
C LEU A 38 14.97 -27.49 -46.49
N GLY A 39 13.96 -26.63 -46.30
CA GLY A 39 13.84 -25.41 -47.12
C GLY A 39 12.56 -25.20 -47.93
N ALA A 40 11.48 -24.76 -47.28
CA ALA A 40 10.42 -23.93 -47.87
C ALA A 40 9.95 -22.94 -46.77
N PRO A 41 9.48 -21.74 -47.14
CA PRO A 41 9.36 -20.61 -46.21
C PRO A 41 8.44 -21.00 -45.07
N VAL A 42 8.89 -20.71 -43.85
CA VAL A 42 8.04 -20.78 -42.66
C VAL A 42 6.97 -19.70 -42.86
N GLU A 43 5.83 -20.09 -43.44
CA GLU A 43 4.56 -19.61 -42.89
C GLU A 43 4.65 -19.93 -41.41
N VAL A 44 4.79 -18.87 -40.61
CA VAL A 44 4.58 -18.95 -39.18
C VAL A 44 3.09 -19.28 -39.09
N ASP A 45 2.78 -20.58 -39.05
CA ASP A 45 1.56 -21.05 -38.45
C ASP A 45 1.52 -20.35 -37.10
N SER A 46 0.58 -19.42 -36.97
CA SER A 46 0.12 -18.95 -35.70
C SER A 46 -0.31 -20.19 -34.94
N GLU A 47 0.59 -20.75 -34.12
CA GLU A 47 0.16 -21.51 -32.97
C GLU A 47 -0.82 -20.60 -32.25
N GLU A 48 -2.11 -20.89 -32.41
CA GLU A 48 -3.14 -20.53 -31.45
C GLU A 48 -2.59 -21.03 -30.11
N VAL A 49 -1.91 -20.13 -29.39
CA VAL A 49 -1.76 -20.22 -27.95
C VAL A 49 -3.18 -20.40 -27.47
N GLY A 50 -3.51 -21.63 -27.07
CA GLY A 50 -4.85 -21.98 -26.63
C GLY A 50 -5.30 -20.93 -25.64
N ALA A 51 -6.43 -20.29 -25.93
CA ALA A 51 -7.06 -19.38 -25.00
C ALA A 51 -7.41 -20.17 -23.72
N GLU A 52 -6.49 -20.15 -22.75
CA GLU A 52 -6.87 -20.33 -21.37
C GLU A 52 -7.87 -19.20 -21.09
N ARG A 53 -9.14 -19.58 -20.95
CA ARG A 53 -10.16 -18.68 -20.42
C ARG A 53 -9.70 -18.38 -19.00
N ASP A 54 -9.29 -17.13 -18.74
CA ASP A 54 -9.07 -16.65 -17.36
C ASP A 54 -10.37 -16.94 -16.58
N GLU A 55 -10.35 -17.95 -15.71
CA GLU A 55 -11.48 -18.30 -14.84
C GLU A 55 -11.70 -17.22 -13.75
N ASP A 56 -10.76 -16.29 -13.60
CA ASP A 56 -10.68 -15.24 -12.58
C ASP A 56 -11.52 -13.98 -12.87
N ILE A 57 -12.15 -13.88 -14.04
CA ILE A 57 -13.06 -12.78 -14.37
C ILE A 57 -14.52 -13.19 -14.23
N LEU A 58 -14.81 -14.39 -13.71
CA LEU A 58 -16.16 -14.89 -13.54
C LEU A 58 -16.46 -15.12 -12.05
N ASP A 59 -17.66 -14.77 -11.61
CA ASP A 59 -18.16 -15.16 -10.29
C ASP A 59 -18.45 -16.67 -10.24
N ALA A 60 -18.85 -17.16 -9.06
CA ALA A 60 -19.17 -18.57 -8.85
C ALA A 60 -20.30 -19.09 -9.77
N ASP A 61 -21.09 -18.20 -10.36
CA ASP A 61 -22.18 -18.48 -11.30
C ASP A 61 -21.77 -18.30 -12.78
N GLY A 62 -20.49 -18.01 -13.03
CA GLY A 62 -19.95 -17.83 -14.37
C GLY A 62 -20.25 -16.47 -15.02
N GLN A 63 -20.63 -15.44 -14.24
CA GLN A 63 -20.86 -14.07 -14.72
C GLN A 63 -19.62 -13.20 -14.59
N ALA A 64 -19.42 -12.26 -15.52
CA ALA A 64 -18.29 -11.34 -15.46
C ALA A 64 -18.25 -10.54 -14.14
N LEU A 65 -17.15 -10.66 -13.39
CA LEU A 65 -16.88 -9.84 -12.22
C LEU A 65 -16.70 -8.38 -12.63
N ALA A 66 -17.08 -7.44 -11.76
CA ALA A 66 -16.70 -6.05 -11.97
C ALA A 66 -15.17 -5.92 -11.85
N PRO A 67 -14.51 -5.01 -12.59
CA PRO A 67 -13.05 -4.89 -12.57
C PRO A 67 -12.45 -4.74 -11.15
N ARG A 68 -13.13 -4.01 -10.26
CA ARG A 68 -12.76 -3.85 -8.83
C ARG A 68 -12.74 -5.16 -8.02
N ASP A 69 -13.46 -6.16 -8.48
CA ASP A 69 -13.64 -7.46 -7.82
C ASP A 69 -12.69 -8.52 -8.41
N SER A 70 -11.91 -8.17 -9.44
CA SER A 70 -10.85 -9.04 -9.96
C SER A 70 -9.78 -9.34 -8.90
N TRP A 71 -9.14 -10.49 -9.04
CA TRP A 71 -8.00 -10.89 -8.22
C TRP A 71 -6.93 -9.78 -8.15
N ALA A 72 -6.56 -9.22 -9.30
CA ALA A 72 -5.50 -8.21 -9.40
C ALA A 72 -5.88 -6.93 -8.63
N ALA A 73 -7.13 -6.47 -8.75
CA ALA A 73 -7.61 -5.31 -8.01
C ALA A 73 -7.59 -5.55 -6.49
N ARG A 74 -8.04 -6.73 -6.04
CA ARG A 74 -8.03 -7.11 -4.62
C ARG A 74 -6.61 -7.13 -4.05
N VAL A 75 -5.67 -7.79 -4.73
CA VAL A 75 -4.29 -7.90 -4.25
C VAL A 75 -3.54 -6.58 -4.36
N ALA A 76 -3.82 -5.75 -5.37
CA ALA A 76 -3.24 -4.41 -5.44
C ALA A 76 -3.67 -3.54 -4.25
N ARG A 77 -4.95 -3.60 -3.83
CA ARG A 77 -5.40 -2.94 -2.59
C ARG A 77 -4.63 -3.43 -1.37
N ILE A 78 -4.49 -4.75 -1.18
CA ILE A 78 -3.72 -5.33 -0.06
C ILE A 78 -2.26 -4.83 -0.10
N GLN A 79 -1.62 -4.87 -1.27
CA GLN A 79 -0.23 -4.46 -1.44
C GLN A 79 -0.02 -2.95 -1.17
N GLN A 80 -0.96 -2.10 -1.60
CA GLN A 80 -0.84 -0.64 -1.45
C GLN A 80 -1.28 -0.15 -0.06
N ARG A 81 -2.42 -0.63 0.43
CA ARG A 81 -3.07 -0.15 1.66
C ARG A 81 -2.60 -0.86 2.92
N ASP A 82 -2.42 -2.18 2.85
CA ASP A 82 -2.22 -3.01 4.05
C ASP A 82 -0.73 -3.28 4.29
N LEU A 83 -0.02 -3.70 3.24
CA LEU A 83 1.39 -4.09 3.33
C LEU A 83 2.35 -2.90 3.35
N GLN A 84 2.09 -1.87 2.54
CA GLN A 84 3.01 -0.75 2.35
C GLN A 84 2.69 0.51 3.17
N ARG A 85 1.68 0.46 4.04
CA ARG A 85 1.21 1.62 4.81
C ARG A 85 2.29 2.32 5.64
N ASN A 86 3.22 1.53 6.17
CA ASN A 86 4.31 1.99 7.04
C ASN A 86 5.65 2.11 6.32
N VAL A 87 5.64 2.10 4.99
CA VAL A 87 6.83 2.31 4.17
C VAL A 87 7.02 3.81 3.95
N PRO A 88 8.23 4.36 4.15
CA PRO A 88 8.51 5.76 3.79
C PRO A 88 8.14 6.03 2.34
N LEU A 89 7.60 7.21 2.02
CA LEU A 89 7.11 7.53 0.66
C LEU A 89 8.18 7.42 -0.42
N ASN A 90 9.45 7.67 -0.05
CA ASN A 90 10.59 7.49 -0.92
C ASN A 90 11.00 6.02 -1.08
N GLU A 91 10.30 5.07 -0.46
CA GLU A 91 10.49 3.61 -0.59
C GLU A 91 9.19 2.90 -0.98
N TRP A 92 8.07 3.63 -1.00
CA TRP A 92 6.75 3.14 -1.36
C TRP A 92 6.71 2.78 -2.85
N GLN A 93 6.39 1.52 -3.15
CA GLN A 93 6.25 1.00 -4.51
C GLN A 93 4.78 1.05 -4.94
N ARG A 94 4.48 1.97 -5.85
CA ARG A 94 3.13 2.30 -6.26
C ARG A 94 2.72 1.58 -7.53
N ILE A 95 1.42 1.35 -7.63
CA ILE A 95 0.73 1.02 -8.87
C ILE A 95 0.02 2.30 -9.29
N GLY A 96 0.42 2.81 -10.46
CA GLY A 96 -0.08 4.04 -11.03
C GLY A 96 -0.74 3.83 -12.38
N THR A 97 -1.37 4.89 -12.88
CA THR A 97 -1.92 4.97 -14.22
C THR A 97 -1.35 6.18 -14.95
N HIS A 98 -1.01 5.99 -16.22
CA HIS A 98 -0.62 7.09 -17.11
C HIS A 98 -1.86 7.60 -17.84
N ASN A 99 -1.96 8.91 -18.07
CA ASN A 99 -3.11 9.51 -18.76
C ASN A 99 -4.45 9.03 -18.18
N SER A 100 -4.56 9.05 -16.85
CA SER A 100 -5.64 8.37 -16.11
C SER A 100 -7.05 8.87 -16.51
N HIS A 101 -7.13 10.11 -16.99
CA HIS A 101 -8.34 10.77 -17.51
C HIS A 101 -8.73 10.33 -18.92
N VAL A 102 -7.90 9.56 -19.61
CA VAL A 102 -8.20 9.06 -20.95
C VAL A 102 -9.00 7.76 -20.79
N SER A 103 -10.28 7.92 -20.42
CA SER A 103 -11.19 6.81 -20.16
C SER A 103 -12.39 6.78 -21.11
N THR A 104 -12.87 5.57 -21.43
CA THR A 104 -14.11 5.38 -22.20
C THR A 104 -15.32 6.02 -21.51
N ASN A 105 -15.31 6.11 -20.17
CA ASN A 105 -16.33 6.81 -19.37
C ASN A 105 -16.41 8.32 -19.64
N TYR A 106 -15.37 8.92 -20.20
CA TYR A 106 -15.30 10.37 -20.46
C TYR A 106 -15.42 10.71 -21.95
N ARG A 107 -15.69 9.71 -22.80
CA ARG A 107 -15.85 9.89 -24.24
C ARG A 107 -17.08 10.76 -24.54
N LYS A 108 -16.90 11.80 -25.36
CA LYS A 108 -18.02 12.63 -25.85
C LYS A 108 -18.74 11.91 -27.02
N ASP A 109 -20.07 11.80 -26.93
CA ASP A 109 -20.90 11.13 -27.94
C ASP A 109 -20.81 11.79 -29.33
N GLY A 110 -20.71 10.98 -30.38
CA GLY A 110 -20.78 11.41 -31.78
C GLY A 110 -19.49 11.28 -32.59
N ASP A 111 -18.35 10.98 -31.96
CA ASP A 111 -17.08 10.92 -32.68
C ASP A 111 -16.79 9.53 -33.30
N ARG A 112 -16.59 9.51 -34.61
CA ARG A 112 -16.44 8.29 -35.45
C ARG A 112 -15.08 7.61 -35.30
N GLN A 113 -14.20 8.11 -34.44
CA GLN A 113 -12.90 7.49 -34.18
C GLN A 113 -13.02 6.34 -33.19
N SER A 114 -13.65 5.27 -33.66
CA SER A 114 -13.73 4.01 -32.95
C SER A 114 -12.37 3.30 -32.81
N TYR A 115 -11.27 3.80 -33.38
CA TYR A 115 -9.95 3.13 -33.31
C TYR A 115 -9.18 3.46 -32.03
N TYR A 116 -9.24 4.72 -31.54
CA TYR A 116 -8.52 5.14 -30.33
C TYR A 116 -9.32 4.90 -29.04
N ALA A 117 -10.65 4.84 -29.10
CA ALA A 117 -11.49 4.39 -27.97
C ALA A 117 -11.28 2.92 -27.55
N ARG A 118 -10.43 2.19 -28.27
CA ARG A 118 -10.12 0.77 -28.09
C ARG A 118 -8.71 0.53 -27.53
N ALA A 119 -8.02 1.58 -27.10
CA ALA A 119 -6.66 1.50 -26.57
C ALA A 119 -6.53 2.12 -25.17
N ASN A 120 -7.60 2.68 -24.60
CA ASN A 120 -7.50 3.60 -23.46
C ASN A 120 -8.03 3.00 -22.14
N GLN A 121 -8.08 3.78 -21.06
CA GLN A 121 -8.62 3.31 -19.77
C GLN A 121 -10.11 2.96 -19.94
N HIS A 122 -10.56 1.79 -19.48
CA HIS A 122 -11.99 1.45 -19.45
C HIS A 122 -12.64 1.84 -18.13
N ALA A 123 -11.84 1.92 -17.08
CA ALA A 123 -12.23 2.36 -15.75
C ALA A 123 -12.23 3.89 -15.65
N SER A 124 -13.22 4.46 -14.96
CA SER A 124 -13.17 5.85 -14.49
C SER A 124 -12.05 6.03 -13.45
N ILE A 125 -11.69 7.26 -13.10
CA ILE A 125 -10.71 7.56 -12.04
C ILE A 125 -11.11 6.89 -10.73
N ARG A 126 -12.39 6.98 -10.35
CA ARG A 126 -12.93 6.30 -9.16
C ARG A 126 -12.71 4.81 -9.23
N GLU A 127 -13.03 4.17 -10.36
CA GLU A 127 -12.85 2.73 -10.53
C GLU A 127 -11.36 2.34 -10.46
N GLN A 128 -10.47 3.11 -11.08
CA GLN A 128 -9.02 2.90 -10.97
C GLN A 128 -8.55 2.95 -9.49
N LEU A 129 -9.03 3.94 -8.73
CA LEU A 129 -8.70 4.08 -7.29
C LEU A 129 -9.27 2.93 -6.44
N ASP A 130 -10.51 2.52 -6.70
CA ASP A 130 -11.15 1.36 -6.07
C ASP A 130 -10.40 0.06 -6.39
N MET A 131 -9.71 -0.01 -7.54
CA MET A 131 -8.88 -1.15 -7.93
C MET A 131 -7.51 -1.18 -7.25
N GLY A 132 -7.14 -0.16 -6.48
CA GLY A 132 -5.85 -0.11 -5.78
C GLY A 132 -4.80 0.75 -6.47
N VAL A 133 -5.15 1.52 -7.51
CA VAL A 133 -4.27 2.55 -8.06
C VAL A 133 -4.06 3.64 -7.00
N ARG A 134 -2.80 4.04 -6.79
CA ARG A 134 -2.43 5.10 -5.83
C ARG A 134 -1.61 6.22 -6.45
N THR A 135 -1.29 6.12 -7.73
CA THR A 135 -0.75 7.23 -8.51
C THR A 135 -1.60 7.51 -9.74
N LEU A 136 -2.04 8.75 -9.89
CA LEU A 136 -2.71 9.23 -11.09
C LEU A 136 -1.78 10.18 -11.82
N MET A 137 -1.35 9.82 -13.04
CA MET A 137 -0.72 10.79 -13.93
C MET A 137 -1.79 11.42 -14.82
N LEU A 138 -1.80 12.75 -14.87
CA LEU A 138 -2.81 13.55 -15.54
C LEU A 138 -2.14 14.64 -16.39
N ASP A 139 -2.49 14.69 -17.65
CA ASP A 139 -1.98 15.67 -18.59
C ASP A 139 -2.90 16.88 -18.63
N VAL A 140 -2.40 18.04 -18.20
CA VAL A 140 -3.19 19.25 -18.02
C VAL A 140 -2.94 20.21 -19.18
N TYR A 141 -4.00 20.55 -19.89
CA TYR A 141 -3.99 21.43 -21.06
C TYR A 141 -4.91 22.64 -20.84
N ASP A 142 -4.56 23.75 -21.47
CA ASP A 142 -5.49 24.84 -21.74
C ASP A 142 -6.08 24.74 -23.15
N ASN A 143 -7.31 25.24 -23.30
CA ASN A 143 -8.08 25.18 -24.54
C ASN A 143 -7.46 25.85 -25.76
N ASP A 144 -6.39 26.64 -25.60
CA ASP A 144 -5.78 27.34 -26.71
C ASP A 144 -4.74 26.47 -27.45
N SER A 145 -4.50 25.23 -27.00
CA SER A 145 -3.64 24.27 -27.70
C SER A 145 -4.30 23.78 -29.00
N PRO A 146 -3.69 24.00 -30.19
CA PRO A 146 -4.37 23.93 -31.49
C PRO A 146 -4.57 22.49 -32.05
N THR A 147 -4.87 21.49 -31.23
CA THR A 147 -4.95 20.09 -31.69
C THR A 147 -6.37 19.51 -31.73
N LEU A 148 -6.97 19.63 -32.91
CA LEU A 148 -7.95 18.74 -33.58
C LEU A 148 -9.26 18.25 -32.91
N PHE A 149 -9.52 18.32 -31.60
CA PHE A 149 -10.79 17.80 -31.03
C PHE A 149 -11.36 18.62 -29.86
N GLY A 150 -12.53 19.24 -30.09
CA GLY A 150 -13.66 19.23 -29.14
C GLY A 150 -13.55 19.99 -27.81
N ASP A 151 -13.20 21.28 -27.85
CA ASP A 151 -13.80 22.36 -27.06
C ASP A 151 -14.14 22.07 -25.57
N CYS A 152 -13.28 22.48 -24.63
CA CYS A 152 -13.73 22.77 -23.27
C CYS A 152 -14.37 24.18 -23.20
N THR A 153 -15.36 24.47 -24.04
CA THR A 153 -15.78 25.85 -24.32
C THR A 153 -16.84 26.44 -23.40
N PHE A 154 -17.25 25.75 -22.34
CA PHE A 154 -18.31 26.23 -21.46
C PHE A 154 -17.77 26.77 -20.13
N GLY A 155 -17.43 28.06 -20.11
CA GLY A 155 -17.11 28.83 -18.89
C GLY A 155 -15.79 28.49 -18.17
N TRP A 156 -15.24 27.29 -18.35
CA TRP A 156 -13.99 26.81 -17.76
C TRP A 156 -12.99 26.41 -18.85
N LYS A 157 -11.76 26.95 -18.83
CA LYS A 157 -10.80 26.83 -19.95
C LYS A 157 -9.73 25.73 -19.82
N VAL A 158 -9.75 24.98 -18.71
CA VAL A 158 -8.70 24.00 -18.37
C VAL A 158 -9.27 22.58 -18.40
N CYS A 159 -8.50 21.67 -19.00
CA CYS A 159 -8.90 20.29 -19.21
C CYS A 159 -7.77 19.30 -18.99
N PHE A 160 -8.14 18.09 -18.58
CA PHE A 160 -7.27 16.95 -18.73
C PHE A 160 -7.49 16.36 -20.12
N SER A 161 -6.42 16.29 -20.93
CA SER A 161 -6.49 15.86 -22.33
C SER A 161 -5.22 15.12 -22.72
N HIS A 162 -5.22 14.41 -23.84
CA HIS A 162 -4.00 13.86 -24.44
C HIS A 162 -4.01 14.24 -25.93
N ALA A 163 -2.89 14.77 -26.43
CA ALA A 163 -2.83 15.37 -27.75
C ALA A 163 -3.20 14.36 -28.86
N GLY A 164 -4.31 14.62 -29.56
CA GLY A 164 -4.79 13.77 -30.66
C GLY A 164 -5.93 12.80 -30.31
N GLU A 165 -6.49 12.87 -29.10
CA GLU A 165 -7.52 11.94 -28.64
C GLU A 165 -8.85 12.61 -28.23
N ALA A 166 -9.95 11.86 -28.30
CA ALA A 166 -11.33 12.35 -28.06
C ALA A 166 -11.83 12.17 -26.61
N PHE A 167 -10.93 11.96 -25.64
CA PHE A 167 -11.26 11.62 -24.24
C PHE A 167 -11.05 12.79 -23.26
N SER A 168 -11.03 14.03 -23.76
CA SER A 168 -10.80 15.20 -22.93
C SER A 168 -11.94 15.45 -21.95
N GLN A 169 -11.59 15.61 -20.67
CA GLN A 169 -12.52 15.93 -19.59
C GLN A 169 -12.16 17.25 -18.93
N TRP A 170 -13.17 17.98 -18.44
CA TRP A 170 -12.94 19.23 -17.72
C TRP A 170 -12.18 18.94 -16.43
N SER A 171 -11.21 19.79 -16.11
CA SER A 171 -10.36 19.54 -14.94
C SER A 171 -11.20 19.37 -13.66
N ILE A 172 -12.19 20.25 -13.52
CA ILE A 172 -13.13 20.25 -12.39
C ILE A 172 -13.89 18.94 -12.21
N ALA A 173 -14.21 18.21 -13.27
CA ALA A 173 -14.98 16.97 -13.18
C ALA A 173 -14.11 15.81 -12.68
N ILE A 174 -12.86 15.75 -13.11
CA ILE A 174 -11.88 14.78 -12.61
C ILE A 174 -11.50 15.12 -11.16
N GLU A 175 -11.30 16.40 -10.85
CA GLU A 175 -11.04 16.86 -9.48
C GLU A 175 -12.22 16.54 -8.55
N ASP A 176 -13.48 16.71 -9.00
CA ASP A 176 -14.70 16.29 -8.29
C ASP A 176 -14.69 14.79 -7.97
N GLU A 177 -14.32 13.95 -8.94
CA GLU A 177 -14.28 12.51 -8.78
C GLU A 177 -13.22 12.07 -7.76
N ILE A 178 -12.02 12.65 -7.84
CA ILE A 178 -10.93 12.42 -6.87
C ILE A 178 -11.36 12.89 -5.48
N ALA A 179 -11.91 14.11 -5.37
CA ALA A 179 -12.33 14.67 -4.10
C ALA A 179 -13.46 13.85 -3.45
N THR A 180 -14.43 13.39 -4.25
CA THR A 180 -15.50 12.51 -3.77
C THR A 180 -14.94 11.20 -3.23
N TRP A 181 -13.98 10.60 -3.94
CA TRP A 181 -13.38 9.34 -3.51
C TRP A 181 -12.55 9.53 -2.24
N ILE A 182 -11.64 10.51 -2.20
CA ILE A 182 -10.75 10.70 -1.05
C ILE A 182 -11.51 11.16 0.20
N ASN A 183 -12.59 11.93 0.08
CA ASN A 183 -13.38 12.36 1.23
C ASN A 183 -14.42 11.33 1.69
N ALA A 184 -14.59 10.21 0.97
CA ALA A 184 -15.46 9.14 1.39
C ALA A 184 -14.96 8.51 2.72
N PRO A 185 -15.84 8.20 3.68
CA PRO A 185 -15.46 7.60 4.97
C PRO A 185 -14.57 6.36 4.82
N GLU A 186 -14.84 5.53 3.81
CA GLU A 186 -14.11 4.30 3.50
C GLU A 186 -12.66 4.51 3.02
N ASN A 187 -12.31 5.73 2.59
CA ASN A 187 -11.00 6.06 2.06
C ASN A 187 -10.21 7.02 2.96
N GLN A 188 -10.60 7.15 4.24
CA GLN A 188 -9.94 8.05 5.19
C GLN A 188 -8.45 7.73 5.44
N ASN A 189 -8.07 6.46 5.27
CA ASN A 189 -6.70 5.99 5.42
C ASN A 189 -5.87 6.00 4.12
N GLU A 190 -6.47 6.42 3.01
CA GLU A 190 -5.84 6.36 1.70
C GLU A 190 -5.02 7.62 1.42
N VAL A 191 -3.92 7.45 0.69
CA VAL A 191 -3.04 8.52 0.26
C VAL A 191 -2.81 8.41 -1.24
N LEU A 192 -2.97 9.51 -1.97
CA LEU A 192 -2.81 9.57 -3.42
C LEU A 192 -1.59 10.38 -3.80
N LEU A 193 -0.86 9.92 -4.80
CA LEU A 193 0.09 10.72 -5.56
C LEU A 193 -0.57 11.15 -6.88
N ILE A 194 -0.63 12.45 -7.12
CA ILE A 194 -1.09 13.01 -8.39
C ILE A 194 0.12 13.61 -9.09
N LEU A 195 0.42 13.11 -10.28
CA LEU A 195 1.47 13.62 -11.14
C LEU A 195 0.83 14.43 -12.26
N LEU A 196 1.03 15.74 -12.24
CA LEU A 196 0.49 16.65 -13.25
C LEU A 196 1.55 16.89 -14.32
N GLU A 197 1.25 16.55 -15.57
CA GLU A 197 2.04 17.03 -16.71
C GLU A 197 1.51 18.38 -17.16
N ASP A 198 2.36 19.40 -17.06
CA ASP A 198 2.01 20.79 -17.38
C ASP A 198 2.19 21.06 -18.88
N TYR A 199 1.08 21.07 -19.62
CA TYR A 199 0.99 21.41 -21.05
C TYR A 199 0.22 22.72 -21.30
N PHE A 200 0.19 23.65 -20.34
CA PHE A 200 -0.41 24.97 -20.56
C PHE A 200 0.40 25.75 -21.61
N ASP A 201 -0.23 26.13 -22.72
CA ASP A 201 0.40 26.84 -23.83
C ASP A 201 0.29 28.37 -23.68
N ASN A 202 -0.76 28.89 -23.04
CA ASN A 202 -1.09 30.32 -23.01
C ASN A 202 -1.36 30.89 -21.60
N GLY A 203 -0.32 31.51 -21.02
CA GLY A 203 -0.43 32.50 -19.95
C GLY A 203 -0.64 31.97 -18.52
N ASP A 204 -0.23 32.77 -17.53
CA ASP A 204 -0.27 32.38 -16.11
C ASP A 204 -1.70 32.35 -15.53
N ASP A 205 -2.70 32.96 -16.19
CA ASP A 205 -4.07 33.12 -15.66
C ASP A 205 -4.86 31.80 -15.60
N ASN A 206 -4.90 31.01 -16.69
CA ASN A 206 -5.56 29.70 -16.70
C ASN A 206 -4.89 28.74 -15.71
N LYS A 207 -3.57 28.83 -15.60
CA LYS A 207 -2.76 28.04 -14.67
C LYS A 207 -3.07 28.41 -13.22
N GLN A 208 -3.09 29.70 -12.88
CA GLN A 208 -3.50 30.19 -11.56
C GLN A 208 -4.93 29.74 -11.22
N GLN A 209 -5.85 29.86 -12.17
CA GLN A 209 -7.23 29.42 -12.00
C GLN A 209 -7.34 27.92 -11.72
N PHE A 210 -6.61 27.08 -12.46
CA PHE A 210 -6.57 25.64 -12.24
C PHE A 210 -6.06 25.29 -10.83
N PHE A 211 -4.94 25.88 -10.41
CA PHE A 211 -4.40 25.59 -9.08
C PHE A 211 -5.30 26.10 -7.95
N ALA A 212 -5.96 27.25 -8.14
CA ALA A 212 -6.95 27.74 -7.16
C ALA A 212 -8.12 26.76 -6.99
N GLU A 213 -8.64 26.17 -8.06
CA GLU A 213 -9.67 25.12 -7.95
C GLU A 213 -9.14 23.86 -7.32
N LEU A 214 -7.94 23.45 -7.69
CA LEU A 214 -7.32 22.26 -7.13
C LEU A 214 -7.16 22.38 -5.61
N LEU A 215 -6.72 23.55 -5.12
CA LEU A 215 -6.66 23.84 -3.68
C LEU A 215 -8.05 23.76 -3.04
N ARG A 216 -9.06 24.38 -3.67
CA ARG A 216 -10.46 24.40 -3.19
C ARG A 216 -11.08 23.00 -3.11
N ARG A 217 -10.79 22.15 -4.09
CA ARG A 217 -11.43 20.84 -4.26
C ARG A 217 -10.74 19.77 -3.44
N PHE A 218 -9.46 19.97 -3.15
CA PHE A 218 -8.68 19.12 -2.25
C PHE A 218 -8.60 19.70 -0.84
N ASP A 219 -9.71 20.29 -0.40
CA ASP A 219 -10.00 20.49 1.01
C ASP A 219 -10.87 19.35 1.54
N ARG A 220 -10.68 18.99 2.81
CA ARG A 220 -11.34 17.90 3.52
C ARG A 220 -12.85 18.07 3.59
N ASP A 221 -13.30 19.32 3.66
CA ASP A 221 -14.72 19.67 3.76
C ASP A 221 -15.38 19.84 2.38
N TYR A 222 -14.64 19.64 1.29
CA TYR A 222 -15.19 19.77 -0.05
C TYR A 222 -16.05 18.57 -0.46
N TRP A 223 -17.25 18.86 -0.95
CA TRP A 223 -18.12 17.90 -1.60
C TRP A 223 -18.77 18.51 -2.86
N PRO A 224 -18.85 17.79 -4.00
CA PRO A 224 -19.47 18.30 -5.21
C PRO A 224 -20.91 18.77 -4.96
N GLY A 225 -21.24 19.99 -5.40
CA GLY A 225 -22.57 20.58 -5.24
C GLY A 225 -22.88 21.19 -3.87
N VAL A 226 -21.95 21.13 -2.91
CA VAL A 226 -22.09 21.80 -1.61
C VAL A 226 -21.37 23.16 -1.63
N ASN A 227 -22.06 24.21 -1.17
CA ASN A 227 -21.46 25.53 -1.02
C ASN A 227 -20.54 25.55 0.21
N VAL A 228 -19.26 25.28 0.01
CA VAL A 228 -18.22 25.57 1.01
C VAL A 228 -18.03 27.09 1.08
N PRO A 229 -18.00 27.74 2.25
CA PRO A 229 -17.78 29.18 2.36
C PRO A 229 -16.51 29.60 1.61
N GLY A 230 -16.66 30.50 0.63
CA GLY A 230 -15.64 30.80 -0.40
C GLY A 230 -14.41 31.59 0.06
N HIS A 231 -13.89 31.34 1.26
CA HIS A 231 -12.71 32.03 1.81
C HIS A 231 -11.77 31.13 2.61
N LEU A 232 -11.97 29.81 2.60
CA LEU A 232 -11.07 28.84 3.22
C LEU A 232 -10.74 27.77 2.19
N THR A 233 -9.79 28.04 1.31
CA THR A 233 -9.19 26.98 0.48
C THR A 233 -7.78 26.73 0.98
N THR A 234 -7.67 25.90 2.00
CA THR A 234 -6.38 25.60 2.64
C THR A 234 -5.62 24.52 1.89
N GLY A 235 -6.26 23.78 0.98
CA GLY A 235 -5.74 22.53 0.46
C GLY A 235 -5.34 21.62 1.62
N ASP A 236 -6.15 21.51 2.67
CA ASP A 236 -5.76 20.85 3.92
C ASP A 236 -5.45 19.35 3.73
N LEU A 237 -6.00 18.71 2.69
CA LEU A 237 -5.62 17.36 2.27
C LEU A 237 -4.24 17.29 1.63
N ILE A 238 -3.70 18.39 1.11
CA ILE A 238 -2.45 18.39 0.36
C ILE A 238 -1.28 18.37 1.32
N PHE A 239 -0.43 17.34 1.21
CA PHE A 239 0.90 17.29 1.79
C PHE A 239 1.84 18.14 0.92
N ARG A 240 2.38 19.21 1.50
CA ARG A 240 3.16 20.21 0.76
C ARG A 240 4.65 20.09 1.02
N PRO A 241 5.52 20.65 0.15
CA PRO A 241 6.95 20.76 0.42
C PRO A 241 7.28 21.45 1.76
N VAL A 242 6.51 22.48 2.13
CA VAL A 242 6.65 23.17 3.43
C VAL A 242 6.30 22.27 4.62
N ASP A 243 5.32 21.38 4.46
CA ASP A 243 4.96 20.38 5.46
C ASP A 243 6.09 19.35 5.58
N LYS A 244 6.65 18.88 4.45
CA LYS A 244 7.82 17.99 4.45
C LYS A 244 9.02 18.59 5.18
N GLN A 245 9.33 19.88 4.96
CA GLN A 245 10.43 20.57 5.65
C GLN A 245 10.19 20.71 7.15
N SER A 246 9.00 21.15 7.53
CA SER A 246 8.69 21.47 8.93
C SER A 246 8.43 20.23 9.77
N LEU A 247 7.73 19.24 9.22
CA LEU A 247 7.24 18.07 9.92
C LEU A 247 8.20 16.87 9.86
N PHE A 248 8.94 16.73 8.75
CA PHE A 248 9.82 15.59 8.51
C PHE A 248 11.18 16.04 7.92
N PRO A 249 11.96 16.90 8.58
CA PRO A 249 13.18 17.47 8.00
C PRO A 249 14.23 16.42 7.59
N GLU A 250 14.34 15.31 8.32
CA GLU A 250 15.41 14.32 8.17
C GLU A 250 15.02 13.05 7.39
N ARG A 251 13.73 12.86 7.07
CA ARG A 251 13.22 11.66 6.39
C ARG A 251 11.94 11.94 5.62
N TRP A 252 11.45 10.97 4.84
CA TRP A 252 10.11 11.04 4.29
C TRP A 252 9.09 10.42 5.25
N PRO A 253 7.85 10.95 5.31
CA PRO A 253 6.78 10.30 6.04
C PRO A 253 6.35 8.99 5.37
N THR A 254 5.56 8.18 6.07
CA THR A 254 4.81 7.05 5.48
C THR A 254 3.40 7.48 5.07
N THR A 255 2.69 6.64 4.31
CA THR A 255 1.27 6.91 3.97
C THR A 255 0.39 6.89 5.22
N ALA A 256 0.69 6.03 6.21
CA ALA A 256 0.06 6.09 7.52
C ALA A 256 0.25 7.47 8.19
N GLU A 257 1.49 7.93 8.30
CA GLU A 257 1.78 9.25 8.87
C GLU A 257 0.98 10.35 8.19
N LEU A 258 0.95 10.36 6.86
CA LEU A 258 0.19 11.32 6.07
C LEU A 258 -1.31 11.29 6.34
N ALA A 259 -1.92 10.09 6.36
CA ALA A 259 -3.36 9.95 6.65
C ALA A 259 -3.74 10.52 8.01
N MET A 260 -2.91 10.34 9.04
CA MET A 260 -3.16 10.93 10.37
C MET A 260 -3.10 12.44 10.41
N LEU A 261 -2.20 13.02 9.61
CA LEU A 261 -2.08 14.46 9.50
C LEU A 261 -3.29 15.06 8.75
N GLY A 262 -4.18 14.23 8.22
CA GLY A 262 -5.19 14.63 7.24
C GLY A 262 -4.59 14.93 5.87
N LYS A 263 -3.28 14.74 5.68
CA LYS A 263 -2.50 15.13 4.50
C LYS A 263 -2.49 14.00 3.47
N ARG A 264 -3.63 13.74 2.84
CA ARG A 264 -3.93 12.54 2.04
C ARG A 264 -3.69 12.67 0.53
N ILE A 265 -3.27 13.83 0.04
CA ILE A 265 -2.94 14.05 -1.37
C ILE A 265 -1.53 14.62 -1.48
N MET A 266 -0.70 13.99 -2.30
CA MET A 266 0.59 14.52 -2.73
C MET A 266 0.50 14.90 -4.19
N ILE A 267 1.00 16.07 -4.55
CA ILE A 267 0.97 16.51 -5.95
C ILE A 267 2.37 16.88 -6.38
N ALA A 268 2.82 16.28 -7.48
CA ALA A 268 4.04 16.70 -8.15
C ALA A 268 3.73 17.18 -9.56
N VAL A 269 4.37 18.28 -9.97
CA VAL A 269 4.15 18.90 -11.28
C VAL A 269 5.39 18.70 -12.15
N LYS A 270 5.25 17.97 -13.26
CA LYS A 270 6.31 17.73 -14.22
C LYS A 270 6.47 18.92 -15.15
N ASP A 271 7.65 19.53 -15.11
CA ASP A 271 7.88 20.87 -15.65
C ASP A 271 8.30 20.89 -17.14
N ARG A 272 7.73 21.85 -17.89
CA ARG A 272 8.32 22.44 -19.12
C ARG A 272 8.51 23.98 -19.05
N SER A 273 7.96 24.70 -18.04
CA SER A 273 8.59 25.87 -17.38
C SER A 273 7.82 26.47 -16.15
N ARG A 274 8.52 26.52 -14.99
CA ARG A 274 8.51 27.45 -13.82
C ARG A 274 7.48 27.29 -12.67
N PHE A 275 7.99 26.77 -11.56
CA PHE A 275 7.44 26.83 -10.19
C PHE A 275 7.46 28.20 -9.48
N ASN A 276 8.08 29.22 -10.07
CA ASN A 276 8.16 30.57 -9.47
C ASN A 276 6.92 31.42 -9.81
N LEU A 277 5.87 30.79 -10.34
CA LEU A 277 4.60 31.44 -10.61
C LEU A 277 3.81 31.60 -9.32
N GLY A 278 3.07 32.71 -9.23
CA GLY A 278 2.11 32.91 -8.16
C GLY A 278 1.01 31.85 -8.22
N ASP A 279 0.58 31.35 -7.08
CA ASP A 279 -0.50 30.36 -6.94
C ASP A 279 -1.92 30.97 -7.10
N GLY A 280 -2.02 32.28 -7.37
CA GLY A 280 -3.30 33.00 -7.40
C GLY A 280 -3.87 33.37 -6.02
N MET A 281 -3.24 32.90 -4.94
CA MET A 281 -3.62 33.09 -3.52
C MET A 281 -2.57 33.87 -2.72
N GLY A 282 -1.51 34.37 -3.39
CA GLY A 282 -0.47 35.20 -2.81
C GLY A 282 0.81 34.46 -2.40
N GLY A 283 0.92 33.16 -2.71
CA GLY A 283 2.10 32.32 -2.52
C GLY A 283 2.75 31.86 -3.85
N LEU A 284 3.75 30.98 -3.77
CA LEU A 284 4.38 30.37 -4.94
C LEU A 284 3.91 28.93 -5.12
N MET A 285 3.81 28.46 -6.37
CA MET A 285 3.51 27.05 -6.65
C MET A 285 4.48 26.07 -5.96
N SER A 286 5.75 26.45 -5.76
CA SER A 286 6.75 25.64 -5.05
C SER A 286 6.44 25.39 -3.57
N ASP A 287 5.57 26.20 -2.98
CA ASP A 287 5.18 26.05 -1.58
C ASP A 287 4.10 24.97 -1.42
N TRP A 288 3.39 24.66 -2.51
CA TRP A 288 2.26 23.73 -2.54
C TRP A 288 2.60 22.37 -3.13
N PHE A 289 3.40 22.34 -4.20
CA PHE A 289 3.59 21.13 -5.00
C PHE A 289 5.04 20.72 -5.14
N PHE A 290 5.26 19.41 -5.17
CA PHE A 290 6.58 18.81 -5.36
C PHE A 290 7.05 18.94 -6.81
N ARG A 291 8.38 18.94 -7.01
CA ARG A 291 8.98 18.73 -8.33
C ARG A 291 9.34 17.25 -8.51
N PRO A 292 9.19 16.64 -9.69
CA PRO A 292 9.69 15.29 -9.93
C PRO A 292 11.22 15.26 -9.96
N GLY A 293 11.77 14.06 -9.72
CA GLY A 293 13.17 13.81 -9.35
C GLY A 293 14.27 14.09 -10.37
N ASN A 294 13.96 14.55 -11.59
CA ASN A 294 14.87 14.46 -12.75
C ASN A 294 15.77 15.68 -12.99
N GLN A 295 15.66 16.75 -12.21
CA GLN A 295 16.49 17.95 -12.39
C GLN A 295 17.69 17.97 -11.43
N ALA A 296 18.90 17.96 -12.00
CA ALA A 296 20.14 18.14 -11.25
C ALA A 296 20.12 19.49 -10.51
N GLY A 297 20.33 19.45 -9.18
CA GLY A 297 20.43 20.65 -8.33
C GLY A 297 19.14 21.11 -7.62
N ALA A 298 18.07 20.31 -7.63
CA ALA A 298 16.88 20.57 -6.81
C ALA A 298 17.09 20.13 -5.34
N ASP A 299 16.49 20.87 -4.39
CA ASP A 299 16.63 20.62 -2.95
C ASP A 299 16.00 19.27 -2.53
N ALA A 300 16.59 18.62 -1.51
CA ALA A 300 16.15 17.32 -0.97
C ALA A 300 14.71 17.31 -0.39
N VAL A 301 14.08 18.49 -0.29
CA VAL A 301 12.66 18.64 0.08
C VAL A 301 11.76 18.36 -1.11
N GLN A 302 12.18 18.83 -2.27
CA GLN A 302 11.47 18.67 -3.52
C GLN A 302 11.76 17.29 -4.15
N LEU A 303 12.80 16.60 -3.68
CA LEU A 303 13.20 15.28 -4.15
C LEU A 303 13.10 14.23 -3.03
N PRO A 304 12.24 13.23 -3.17
CA PRO A 304 12.28 12.04 -2.34
C PRO A 304 13.52 11.21 -2.61
N GLY A 305 14.59 11.54 -1.89
CA GLY A 305 15.68 10.65 -1.54
C GLY A 305 16.34 9.91 -2.70
N TYR A 306 17.05 10.63 -3.56
CA TYR A 306 18.44 10.39 -3.98
C TYR A 306 18.91 11.74 -4.54
N ASP A 307 20.16 12.14 -4.28
CA ASP A 307 20.78 13.22 -5.04
C ASP A 307 20.64 12.82 -6.52
N ALA A 308 20.05 13.66 -7.38
CA ALA A 308 19.87 13.35 -8.81
C ALA A 308 21.22 13.02 -9.50
N ASN A 309 22.34 13.30 -8.83
CA ASN A 309 23.70 12.95 -9.21
C ASN A 309 24.15 11.54 -8.78
N PHE A 310 23.38 10.82 -7.97
CA PHE A 310 23.71 9.52 -7.37
C PHE A 310 22.57 8.51 -7.27
N ALA A 311 21.38 8.76 -7.83
CA ALA A 311 20.60 7.65 -8.36
C ALA A 311 21.53 7.00 -9.39
N PRO A 312 22.10 5.80 -9.17
CA PRO A 312 23.03 5.23 -10.13
C PRO A 312 22.30 5.26 -11.46
N GLN A 313 22.87 6.04 -12.39
CA GLN A 313 22.45 6.03 -13.78
C GLN A 313 22.36 4.54 -14.11
N PHE A 314 21.17 4.02 -14.41
CA PHE A 314 21.04 2.63 -14.84
C PHE A 314 21.61 2.56 -16.26
N ARG A 315 22.92 2.76 -16.39
CA ARG A 315 23.70 2.48 -17.59
C ARG A 315 23.86 0.98 -17.65
N GLY A 316 22.90 0.33 -18.27
CA GLY A 316 22.95 -1.10 -18.50
C GLY A 316 22.18 -1.89 -17.46
N ASN A 317 21.24 -2.66 -17.99
CA ASN A 317 20.80 -4.01 -17.65
C ASN A 317 20.70 -4.47 -16.20
N ALA A 318 21.20 -3.85 -15.14
CA ALA A 318 21.47 -4.57 -13.90
C ALA A 318 20.72 -4.01 -12.68
N CYS A 319 19.88 -4.85 -12.09
CA CYS A 319 19.25 -4.63 -10.80
C CYS A 319 20.02 -5.41 -9.73
N GLY A 320 21.05 -4.76 -9.17
CA GLY A 320 22.12 -5.47 -8.47
C GLY A 320 22.94 -6.30 -9.46
N SER A 321 22.99 -7.63 -9.28
CA SER A 321 23.71 -8.56 -10.17
C SER A 321 22.86 -9.16 -11.31
N ALA A 322 21.54 -8.96 -11.31
CA ALA A 322 20.60 -9.60 -12.24
C ALA A 322 20.26 -8.71 -13.44
N ARG A 323 20.12 -9.30 -14.65
CA ARG A 323 19.90 -8.57 -15.90
C ARG A 323 18.41 -8.28 -16.18
N LEU A 324 17.99 -7.02 -16.27
CA LEU A 324 16.78 -6.55 -16.94
C LEU A 324 16.96 -6.67 -18.45
N THR A 325 16.11 -7.46 -19.10
CA THR A 325 16.09 -7.66 -20.55
C THR A 325 14.91 -6.91 -21.16
N ASN A 326 14.95 -6.68 -22.47
CA ASN A 326 13.69 -6.45 -23.17
C ASN A 326 12.83 -7.73 -23.09
N GLY A 327 11.53 -7.64 -23.32
CA GLY A 327 10.57 -8.75 -23.25
C GLY A 327 10.78 -9.83 -24.32
N SER A 328 11.79 -9.68 -25.18
CA SER A 328 12.30 -10.74 -26.07
C SER A 328 13.49 -11.51 -25.49
N GLY A 329 13.90 -11.25 -24.24
CA GLY A 329 15.05 -11.87 -23.58
C GLY A 329 16.43 -11.40 -24.07
N SER A 330 16.48 -10.30 -24.84
CA SER A 330 17.73 -9.76 -25.37
C SER A 330 18.53 -9.03 -24.27
N PRO A 331 19.87 -9.22 -24.19
CA PRO A 331 20.72 -8.57 -23.20
C PRO A 331 21.07 -7.12 -23.56
N THR A 332 20.40 -6.49 -24.53
CA THR A 332 20.68 -5.11 -24.94
C THR A 332 20.22 -4.12 -23.86
N PRO A 333 21.07 -3.17 -23.42
CA PRO A 333 20.68 -2.11 -22.50
C PRO A 333 19.47 -1.32 -22.94
N LEU A 334 18.49 -1.22 -22.05
CA LEU A 334 17.43 -0.24 -22.09
C LEU A 334 18.00 1.14 -21.68
N PRO A 335 17.96 2.18 -22.53
CA PRO A 335 18.70 3.43 -22.31
C PRO A 335 17.93 4.43 -21.42
N PHE A 336 17.58 4.04 -20.18
CA PHE A 336 16.67 4.84 -19.35
C PHE A 336 17.28 5.55 -18.14
N TRP A 337 16.62 6.66 -17.79
CA TRP A 337 16.92 7.55 -16.67
C TRP A 337 15.63 7.74 -15.88
N PHE A 338 15.52 7.14 -14.69
CA PHE A 338 14.36 7.33 -13.82
C PHE A 338 14.79 7.51 -12.37
N THR A 339 14.02 8.31 -11.63
CA THR A 339 14.13 8.45 -10.18
C THR A 339 12.89 7.85 -9.52
N GLN A 340 12.92 7.57 -8.22
CA GLN A 340 11.85 6.85 -7.53
C GLN A 340 10.47 7.57 -7.51
N PHE A 341 10.45 8.86 -7.86
CA PHE A 341 9.21 9.63 -8.07
C PHE A 341 8.78 9.76 -9.52
N GLU A 342 9.65 9.44 -10.48
CA GLU A 342 9.25 9.21 -11.86
C GLU A 342 8.94 7.73 -12.01
N GLU A 343 7.65 7.38 -11.93
CA GLU A 343 7.23 6.01 -12.14
C GLU A 343 7.56 5.59 -13.57
N LEU A 344 7.86 4.30 -13.76
CA LEU A 344 8.11 3.78 -15.10
C LEU A 344 6.81 3.90 -15.91
N LYS A 345 6.83 4.79 -16.90
CA LYS A 345 5.74 4.94 -17.87
C LYS A 345 5.78 3.78 -18.86
N ILE A 346 4.75 2.95 -18.86
CA ILE A 346 4.55 1.90 -19.86
C ILE A 346 3.53 2.44 -20.84
N CYS A 347 3.92 2.77 -22.07
CA CYS A 347 3.01 3.29 -23.10
C CYS A 347 2.77 2.21 -24.16
N ASP A 348 1.56 2.06 -24.68
CA ASP A 348 1.21 1.24 -25.86
C ASP A 348 1.87 -0.17 -25.95
N HIS A 349 1.12 -1.27 -25.84
CA HIS A 349 1.63 -2.62 -26.20
C HIS A 349 2.92 -3.11 -25.47
N PHE A 350 3.11 -2.75 -24.19
CA PHE A 350 4.32 -3.01 -23.39
C PHE A 350 5.57 -2.22 -23.82
N GLU A 351 5.39 -1.16 -24.60
CA GLU A 351 6.47 -0.34 -25.13
C GLU A 351 6.83 0.83 -24.19
N LEU A 352 7.93 1.49 -24.49
CA LEU A 352 8.55 2.50 -23.64
C LEU A 352 8.26 3.91 -24.16
N CYS A 353 7.75 4.78 -23.30
CA CYS A 353 7.82 6.22 -23.51
C CYS A 353 9.13 6.76 -22.95
N SER A 354 10.14 6.98 -23.80
CA SER A 354 11.28 7.82 -23.41
C SER A 354 11.48 8.99 -24.36
N PHE A 355 11.73 10.15 -23.78
CA PHE A 355 12.30 11.29 -24.48
C PHE A 355 13.82 11.12 -24.57
N PRO A 356 14.48 11.39 -25.72
CA PRO A 356 13.92 11.89 -26.96
C PRO A 356 13.31 10.77 -27.80
N TYR A 357 12.21 11.09 -28.49
CA TYR A 357 11.45 10.22 -29.42
C TYR A 357 12.34 9.49 -30.44
N ASP A 358 12.92 8.36 -30.06
CA ASP A 358 13.50 7.40 -30.98
C ASP A 358 12.39 6.41 -31.35
N ALA A 359 11.89 6.45 -32.59
CA ALA A 359 10.82 5.55 -32.99
C ALA A 359 11.22 4.06 -32.96
N SER A 360 12.52 3.73 -32.77
CA SER A 360 13.00 2.35 -32.68
C SER A 360 12.76 1.67 -31.33
N ILE A 361 12.46 2.41 -30.25
CA ILE A 361 12.13 1.84 -28.93
C ILE A 361 10.70 1.32 -28.80
N PHE A 362 9.78 1.75 -29.68
CA PHE A 362 8.41 1.21 -29.85
C PHE A 362 8.40 -0.21 -30.47
N THR A 363 9.48 -0.96 -30.31
CA THR A 363 9.56 -2.38 -30.71
C THR A 363 10.10 -3.26 -29.58
N GLN A 364 10.46 -2.66 -28.44
CA GLN A 364 11.04 -3.36 -27.30
C GLN A 364 10.02 -3.46 -26.18
N ARG A 365 9.53 -4.68 -25.92
CA ARG A 365 8.68 -4.95 -24.75
C ARG A 365 9.48 -4.77 -23.46
N ILE A 366 8.85 -4.31 -22.38
CA ILE A 366 9.44 -4.28 -21.04
C ILE A 366 9.08 -5.56 -20.28
N ASP A 367 10.04 -6.11 -19.54
CA ASP A 367 9.75 -7.09 -18.48
C ASP A 367 9.21 -6.36 -17.23
N VAL A 368 7.89 -6.12 -17.19
CA VAL A 368 7.20 -5.40 -16.10
C VAL A 368 7.47 -6.06 -14.74
N ARG A 369 7.38 -7.40 -14.68
CA ARG A 369 7.70 -8.16 -13.47
C ARG A 369 9.15 -7.94 -13.05
N GLY A 370 10.09 -8.00 -13.98
CA GLY A 370 11.50 -7.74 -13.70
C GLY A 370 11.74 -6.34 -13.11
N VAL A 371 11.04 -5.32 -13.62
CA VAL A 371 11.10 -3.94 -13.10
C VAL A 371 10.49 -3.84 -11.69
N VAL A 372 9.35 -4.48 -11.46
CA VAL A 372 8.67 -4.48 -10.16
C VAL A 372 9.49 -5.24 -9.12
N GLU A 373 10.10 -6.37 -9.48
CA GLU A 373 11.08 -7.11 -8.67
C GLU A 373 12.36 -6.29 -8.39
N CYS A 374 12.51 -5.14 -9.03
CA CYS A 374 13.58 -4.18 -8.79
C CYS A 374 13.16 -2.97 -7.94
N GLY A 375 11.94 -2.98 -7.41
CA GLY A 375 11.43 -1.97 -6.49
C GLY A 375 10.90 -0.72 -7.19
N PHE A 376 10.74 -0.74 -8.51
CA PHE A 376 10.18 0.38 -9.25
C PHE A 376 8.65 0.38 -9.19
N SER A 377 8.09 1.57 -9.02
CA SER A 377 6.67 1.82 -9.28
C SER A 377 6.42 1.80 -10.78
N VAL A 378 5.25 1.32 -11.19
CA VAL A 378 4.85 1.24 -12.59
C VAL A 378 3.56 2.01 -12.80
N ALA A 379 3.54 2.82 -13.85
CA ALA A 379 2.34 3.51 -14.32
C ALA A 379 1.85 2.84 -15.60
N VAL A 380 0.65 2.27 -15.52
CA VAL A 380 0.03 1.55 -16.63
C VAL A 380 -0.67 2.54 -17.55
N ASP A 381 -0.24 2.59 -18.81
CA ASP A 381 -0.99 3.21 -19.91
C ASP A 381 -1.67 2.10 -20.73
N HIS A 382 -2.87 2.38 -21.23
CA HIS A 382 -3.65 1.49 -22.11
C HIS A 382 -4.11 0.18 -21.45
N VAL A 383 -5.36 0.19 -20.99
CA VAL A 383 -6.00 -0.89 -20.21
C VAL A 383 -6.48 -2.03 -21.09
N GLU A 384 -6.91 -1.80 -22.32
CA GLU A 384 -7.41 -2.88 -23.17
C GLU A 384 -7.03 -2.57 -24.62
N ALA A 385 -6.42 -3.53 -25.30
CA ALA A 385 -6.38 -3.55 -26.76
C ALA A 385 -6.93 -4.89 -27.21
N ASP A 386 -8.15 -4.92 -27.74
CA ASP A 386 -8.71 -6.07 -28.47
C ASP A 386 -7.95 -6.21 -29.80
N PRO A 387 -7.08 -7.22 -30.01
CA PRO A 387 -6.42 -7.40 -31.29
C PRO A 387 -7.39 -7.90 -32.37
N GLY A 388 -8.64 -8.22 -32.02
CA GLY A 388 -9.54 -9.05 -32.79
C GLY A 388 -10.96 -8.54 -32.94
N ARG A 389 -11.22 -7.23 -33.09
CA ARG A 389 -12.39 -6.55 -33.74
C ARG A 389 -13.83 -7.12 -33.58
N THR A 390 -14.08 -8.14 -32.76
CA THR A 390 -15.26 -9.03 -32.83
C THR A 390 -15.98 -9.18 -31.50
N GLY A 391 -15.61 -8.41 -30.47
CA GLY A 391 -16.30 -8.45 -29.17
C GLY A 391 -16.01 -9.73 -28.38
N LYS A 392 -14.83 -10.31 -28.60
CA LYS A 392 -14.24 -11.42 -27.84
C LYS A 392 -12.73 -11.20 -27.80
N GLY A 393 -12.20 -10.38 -26.89
CA GLY A 393 -10.78 -10.04 -26.98
C GLY A 393 -10.17 -9.37 -25.75
N TYR A 394 -9.47 -10.20 -24.98
CA TYR A 394 -8.37 -9.89 -24.07
C TYR A 394 -8.52 -8.75 -23.05
N ASP A 395 -8.71 -9.14 -21.78
CA ASP A 395 -8.51 -8.27 -20.60
C ASP A 395 -7.00 -8.03 -20.36
N TYR A 396 -6.42 -7.14 -21.17
CA TYR A 396 -4.99 -6.77 -21.10
C TYR A 396 -4.63 -5.96 -19.84
N TYR A 397 -5.64 -5.40 -19.16
CA TYR A 397 -5.50 -4.63 -17.93
C TYR A 397 -5.12 -5.54 -16.77
N SER A 398 -5.88 -6.63 -16.64
CA SER A 398 -5.59 -7.67 -15.67
C SER A 398 -4.14 -8.12 -15.82
N TYR A 399 -3.63 -8.26 -17.05
CA TYR A 399 -2.27 -8.73 -17.29
C TYR A 399 -1.20 -7.77 -16.75
N THR A 400 -1.24 -6.48 -17.11
CA THR A 400 -0.19 -5.54 -16.65
C THR A 400 -0.26 -5.30 -15.14
N MET A 401 -1.47 -5.21 -14.60
CA MET A 401 -1.67 -5.12 -13.15
C MET A 401 -1.22 -6.39 -12.42
N LYS A 402 -1.48 -7.59 -12.98
CA LYS A 402 -0.95 -8.90 -12.50
C LYS A 402 0.58 -8.91 -12.44
N GLN A 403 1.27 -8.25 -13.39
CA GLN A 403 2.74 -8.10 -13.37
C GLN A 403 3.23 -7.05 -12.36
N ALA A 404 2.42 -6.03 -12.05
CA ALA A 404 2.71 -5.01 -11.03
C ALA A 404 2.59 -5.53 -9.58
N ILE A 405 1.90 -6.65 -9.41
CA ILE A 405 1.76 -7.37 -8.14
C ILE A 405 2.97 -8.28 -7.93
N TRP A 406 3.67 -8.07 -6.82
CA TRP A 406 4.86 -8.86 -6.45
C TRP A 406 4.63 -9.77 -5.24
N SER A 407 3.49 -9.63 -4.56
CA SER A 407 3.13 -10.34 -3.33
C SER A 407 2.34 -11.63 -3.63
N PHE A 408 1.02 -11.65 -3.37
CA PHE A 408 0.17 -12.83 -3.56
C PHE A 408 0.19 -13.36 -5.01
N GLY A 409 0.08 -14.68 -5.14
CA GLY A 409 -0.06 -15.36 -6.43
C GLY A 409 -1.49 -15.26 -6.96
N GLU A 410 -1.66 -15.46 -8.28
CA GLU A 410 -3.00 -15.55 -8.89
C GLU A 410 -3.85 -16.61 -8.18
N GLY A 411 -5.11 -16.26 -7.92
CA GLY A 411 -6.02 -17.01 -7.03
C GLY A 411 -5.96 -16.57 -5.55
N GLU A 412 -4.80 -16.15 -5.05
CA GLU A 412 -4.57 -15.89 -3.62
C GLU A 412 -4.74 -14.40 -3.24
N PRO A 413 -5.14 -14.06 -2.00
CA PRO A 413 -5.58 -14.96 -0.96
C PRO A 413 -6.98 -15.53 -1.25
N ASN A 414 -7.19 -16.81 -1.01
CA ASN A 414 -8.42 -17.52 -1.40
C ASN A 414 -9.26 -18.02 -0.21
N ASP A 415 -8.74 -17.93 1.02
CA ASP A 415 -9.33 -18.44 2.26
C ASP A 415 -9.85 -19.90 2.12
N ALA A 416 -9.03 -20.82 1.61
CA ALA A 416 -9.51 -22.17 1.28
C ALA A 416 -9.97 -22.91 2.53
N GLY A 417 -11.29 -23.10 2.63
CA GLY A 417 -11.90 -23.80 3.76
C GLY A 417 -12.16 -22.91 4.98
N GLY A 418 -12.05 -21.59 4.85
CA GLY A 418 -12.39 -20.62 5.90
C GLY A 418 -11.40 -20.60 7.05
N ASN A 419 -10.12 -20.92 6.78
CA ASN A 419 -9.09 -21.05 7.81
C ASN A 419 -7.66 -20.78 7.30
N GLU A 420 -7.52 -20.07 6.17
CA GLU A 420 -6.21 -19.75 5.59
C GLU A 420 -5.79 -18.33 5.93
N ASP A 421 -5.46 -18.07 7.20
CA ASP A 421 -5.29 -16.68 7.64
C ASP A 421 -3.83 -16.16 7.68
N CYS A 422 -2.85 -16.94 7.19
CA CYS A 422 -1.43 -16.63 7.35
C CYS A 422 -0.64 -16.70 6.04
N ALA A 423 0.12 -15.64 5.74
CA ALA A 423 0.90 -15.56 4.51
C ALA A 423 2.17 -16.42 4.55
N GLU A 424 2.33 -17.28 3.54
CA GLU A 424 3.60 -17.89 3.16
C GLU A 424 4.14 -17.28 1.87
N MET A 425 5.46 -17.24 1.71
CA MET A 425 6.10 -17.08 0.40
C MET A 425 6.46 -18.45 -0.15
N ARG A 426 5.95 -18.79 -1.33
CA ARG A 426 6.23 -20.04 -2.05
C ARG A 426 7.59 -20.00 -2.76
N ALA A 427 7.99 -21.13 -3.36
CA ALA A 427 9.28 -21.27 -4.04
C ALA A 427 9.46 -20.32 -5.25
N ASP A 428 8.36 -19.92 -5.89
CA ASP A 428 8.33 -18.97 -7.02
C ASP A 428 8.45 -17.49 -6.57
N GLY A 429 8.36 -17.24 -5.26
CA GLY A 429 8.35 -15.91 -4.64
C GLY A 429 6.97 -15.25 -4.57
N ARG A 430 5.91 -15.91 -5.03
CA ARG A 430 4.53 -15.45 -4.83
C ARG A 430 3.99 -15.95 -3.51
N TRP A 431 3.06 -15.19 -2.94
CA TRP A 431 2.51 -15.51 -1.64
C TRP A 431 1.24 -16.33 -1.76
N ASN A 432 0.99 -17.12 -0.73
CA ASN A 432 -0.26 -17.82 -0.51
C ASN A 432 -0.72 -17.57 0.92
N ASP A 433 -2.02 -17.49 1.12
CA ASP A 433 -2.62 -17.60 2.43
C ASP A 433 -2.81 -19.09 2.74
N VAL A 434 -2.51 -19.50 3.97
CA VAL A 434 -2.56 -20.91 4.38
C VAL A 434 -2.86 -21.01 5.87
N PRO A 435 -3.28 -22.18 6.38
CA PRO A 435 -3.56 -22.32 7.80
C PRO A 435 -2.29 -22.07 8.63
N CYS A 436 -2.43 -21.20 9.62
CA CYS A 436 -1.33 -20.73 10.47
C CYS A 436 -0.60 -21.83 11.26
N THR A 437 -1.20 -23.01 11.38
CA THR A 437 -0.66 -24.19 12.07
C THR A 437 0.37 -24.97 11.25
N GLY A 438 0.49 -24.67 9.95
CA GLY A 438 1.45 -25.33 9.07
C GLY A 438 2.92 -25.14 9.49
N SER A 439 3.79 -26.09 9.13
CA SER A 439 5.21 -26.02 9.49
C SER A 439 6.06 -25.45 8.36
N ARG A 440 6.54 -24.21 8.51
CA ARG A 440 7.48 -23.54 7.57
C ARG A 440 8.63 -22.87 8.30
N ARG A 441 9.70 -22.57 7.57
CA ARG A 441 10.79 -21.73 8.07
C ARG A 441 10.34 -20.28 8.15
N PHE A 442 11.06 -19.43 8.86
CA PHE A 442 10.67 -18.04 9.08
C PHE A 442 11.59 -17.08 8.32
N ALA A 443 10.99 -16.07 7.70
CA ALA A 443 11.71 -14.95 7.10
C ALA A 443 12.06 -13.91 8.16
N CYS A 444 13.36 -13.67 8.37
CA CYS A 444 13.87 -12.75 9.36
C CYS A 444 14.60 -11.59 8.67
N LYS A 445 14.06 -10.37 8.78
CA LYS A 445 14.66 -9.13 8.25
C LYS A 445 15.62 -8.55 9.27
N ARG A 446 16.76 -8.03 8.84
CA ARG A 446 17.67 -7.31 9.74
C ARG A 446 17.01 -6.01 10.24
N SER A 447 16.95 -5.84 11.57
CA SER A 447 16.30 -4.69 12.22
C SER A 447 16.91 -3.36 11.77
N GLY A 448 16.07 -2.41 11.37
CA GLY A 448 16.48 -1.06 10.97
C GLY A 448 17.37 -0.98 9.72
N ALA A 449 17.54 -2.08 8.98
CA ALA A 449 18.27 -2.08 7.72
C ALA A 449 17.35 -1.70 6.55
N MET A 450 17.89 -0.97 5.59
CA MET A 450 17.26 -0.70 4.30
C MET A 450 17.88 -1.60 3.22
N CYS A 451 17.10 -1.93 2.20
CA CYS A 451 17.54 -2.71 1.06
C CYS A 451 16.98 -2.10 -0.22
N SER A 452 17.87 -1.60 -1.07
CA SER A 452 17.54 -1.09 -2.40
C SER A 452 18.51 -1.67 -3.45
N PRO A 453 18.22 -1.54 -4.75
CA PRO A 453 19.16 -1.93 -5.80
C PRO A 453 20.54 -1.28 -5.68
N ALA A 454 20.61 -0.07 -5.10
CA ALA A 454 21.87 0.65 -4.89
C ALA A 454 22.64 0.15 -3.65
N SER A 455 21.93 -0.31 -2.61
CA SER A 455 22.54 -0.77 -1.36
C SER A 455 21.65 -1.82 -0.69
N CYS A 456 22.10 -3.08 -0.71
CA CYS A 456 21.46 -4.15 0.04
C CYS A 456 22.50 -5.17 0.51
N SER A 457 22.60 -5.34 1.83
CA SER A 457 23.56 -6.27 2.43
C SER A 457 23.15 -7.72 2.16
N SER A 458 24.13 -8.62 2.01
CA SER A 458 23.88 -10.06 1.87
C SER A 458 23.26 -10.70 3.11
N ASP A 459 23.38 -10.04 4.27
CA ASP A 459 22.76 -10.43 5.54
C ASP A 459 21.44 -9.70 5.82
N PHE A 460 20.87 -8.99 4.84
CA PHE A 460 19.59 -8.30 4.99
C PHE A 460 18.44 -9.26 5.34
N TRP A 461 18.40 -10.41 4.68
CA TRP A 461 17.49 -11.52 4.99
C TRP A 461 18.24 -12.70 5.60
N MET A 462 17.65 -13.27 6.64
CA MET A 462 17.95 -14.59 7.14
C MET A 462 16.70 -15.47 7.02
N VAL A 463 16.88 -16.73 6.63
CA VAL A 463 15.85 -17.76 6.74
C VAL A 463 16.28 -18.75 7.80
N THR A 464 15.39 -19.04 8.75
CA THR A 464 15.70 -19.93 9.87
C THR A 464 15.99 -21.35 9.40
N SER A 465 16.84 -22.10 10.11
CA SER A 465 17.04 -23.52 9.81
C SER A 465 15.88 -24.38 10.28
N GLY A 466 15.31 -24.05 11.46
CA GLY A 466 14.13 -24.67 12.04
C GLY A 466 12.83 -24.14 11.42
N ALA A 467 11.81 -24.99 11.44
CA ALA A 467 10.46 -24.71 10.95
C ALA A 467 9.43 -24.94 12.08
N GLY A 468 8.27 -24.28 11.96
CA GLY A 468 7.16 -24.42 12.90
C GLY A 468 5.91 -23.69 12.43
N ALA A 469 4.91 -23.62 13.32
CA ALA A 469 3.70 -22.81 13.11
C ALA A 469 4.04 -21.31 12.97
N TRP A 470 3.18 -20.56 12.30
CA TRP A 470 3.40 -19.15 11.99
C TRP A 470 3.70 -18.30 13.23
N SER A 471 3.02 -18.55 14.35
CA SER A 471 3.23 -17.86 15.63
C SER A 471 4.65 -18.01 16.19
N GLY A 472 5.37 -19.07 15.81
CA GLY A 472 6.75 -19.28 16.25
C GLY A 472 7.77 -18.30 15.65
N GLY A 473 7.40 -17.53 14.62
CA GLY A 473 8.34 -16.65 13.90
C GLY A 473 8.94 -15.55 14.75
N PHE A 474 8.15 -14.98 15.67
CA PHE A 474 8.59 -13.93 16.60
C PHE A 474 9.74 -14.39 17.51
N ASP A 475 9.77 -15.67 17.87
CA ASP A 475 10.81 -16.26 18.71
C ASP A 475 11.93 -16.95 17.92
N ALA A 476 11.68 -17.32 16.66
CA ALA A 476 12.65 -17.99 15.80
C ALA A 476 13.74 -17.05 15.24
N CYS A 477 13.43 -15.77 15.01
CA CYS A 477 14.42 -14.82 14.51
C CYS A 477 15.49 -14.47 15.57
N PRO A 478 16.80 -14.44 15.22
CA PRO A 478 17.85 -14.12 16.19
C PRO A 478 17.88 -12.63 16.56
N GLN A 479 18.65 -12.28 17.59
CA GLN A 479 18.85 -10.88 17.98
C GLN A 479 19.41 -10.05 16.80
N GLY A 480 18.81 -8.87 16.58
CA GLY A 480 19.14 -7.99 15.45
C GLY A 480 18.36 -8.31 14.18
N TYR A 481 17.44 -9.28 14.23
CA TYR A 481 16.50 -9.60 13.17
C TYR A 481 15.06 -9.66 13.70
N GLU A 482 14.10 -9.40 12.81
CA GLU A 482 12.68 -9.31 13.09
C GLU A 482 11.87 -10.17 12.12
N PHE A 483 10.78 -10.76 12.62
CA PHE A 483 9.82 -11.50 11.81
C PHE A 483 8.83 -10.51 11.19
N VAL A 484 9.10 -10.11 9.95
CA VAL A 484 8.35 -9.11 9.18
C VAL A 484 8.31 -9.51 7.70
N PRO A 485 7.28 -9.11 6.94
CA PRO A 485 7.21 -9.41 5.50
C PRO A 485 8.15 -8.48 4.71
N PRO A 486 8.53 -8.84 3.47
CA PRO A 486 9.12 -7.88 2.56
C PRO A 486 8.11 -6.79 2.21
N VAL A 487 8.58 -5.54 2.10
CA VAL A 487 7.70 -4.38 1.91
C VAL A 487 7.71 -3.79 0.50
N ASN A 488 8.53 -4.33 -0.40
CA ASN A 488 8.52 -4.01 -1.83
C ASN A 488 9.02 -5.22 -2.64
N GLY A 489 8.86 -5.16 -3.96
CA GLY A 489 9.25 -6.22 -4.88
C GLY A 489 10.74 -6.55 -4.85
N TYR A 490 11.62 -5.59 -4.52
CA TYR A 490 13.06 -5.84 -4.38
C TYR A 490 13.38 -6.64 -3.11
N GLU A 491 12.78 -6.28 -1.98
CA GLU A 491 12.91 -7.06 -0.75
C GLU A 491 12.34 -8.48 -0.94
N ASN A 492 11.20 -8.62 -1.62
CA ASN A 492 10.58 -9.92 -1.91
C ASN A 492 11.50 -10.80 -2.77
N LYS A 493 12.08 -10.22 -3.84
CA LYS A 493 13.08 -10.90 -4.67
C LYS A 493 14.28 -11.37 -3.85
N LYS A 494 14.81 -10.51 -2.96
CA LYS A 494 15.95 -10.85 -2.11
C LYS A 494 15.62 -11.94 -1.10
N LEU A 495 14.40 -11.95 -0.57
CA LEU A 495 13.94 -13.03 0.30
C LEU A 495 13.82 -14.34 -0.48
N ARG A 496 13.25 -14.33 -1.69
CA ARG A 496 13.19 -15.51 -2.59
C ARG A 496 14.58 -16.10 -2.85
N GLU A 497 15.54 -15.25 -3.24
CA GLU A 497 16.94 -15.63 -3.44
C GLU A 497 17.55 -16.26 -2.18
N ARG A 498 17.26 -15.69 -1.01
CA ARG A 498 17.76 -16.17 0.29
C ARG A 498 17.12 -17.49 0.74
N ALA A 499 15.81 -17.66 0.48
CA ALA A 499 15.05 -18.83 0.85
C ALA A 499 15.42 -20.07 0.01
N GLY A 500 15.94 -19.85 -1.21
CA GLY A 500 16.47 -20.93 -2.04
C GLY A 500 15.42 -21.98 -2.42
N GLY A 501 14.18 -21.54 -2.64
CA GLY A 501 13.04 -22.39 -3.01
C GLY A 501 12.34 -23.08 -1.83
N VAL A 502 12.74 -22.83 -0.58
CA VAL A 502 12.02 -23.32 0.60
C VAL A 502 10.88 -22.35 0.95
N PRO A 503 9.64 -22.82 1.13
CA PRO A 503 8.56 -21.96 1.59
C PRO A 503 8.85 -21.38 2.98
N VAL A 504 8.54 -20.10 3.16
CA VAL A 504 8.78 -19.39 4.42
C VAL A 504 7.54 -18.64 4.87
N TRP A 505 7.33 -18.61 6.18
CA TRP A 505 6.36 -17.74 6.81
C TRP A 505 6.77 -16.28 6.68
N LEU A 506 5.77 -15.44 6.47
CA LEU A 506 5.84 -13.98 6.51
C LEU A 506 4.93 -13.49 7.64
N ASN A 507 5.34 -12.47 8.40
CA ASN A 507 4.45 -11.87 9.39
C ASN A 507 3.40 -10.97 8.72
N PHE A 508 2.45 -11.59 8.04
CA PHE A 508 1.31 -10.95 7.41
C PHE A 508 0.12 -11.91 7.52
N THR A 509 -1.00 -11.40 8.03
CA THR A 509 -2.15 -12.21 8.43
C THR A 509 -3.42 -11.39 8.44
N ASP A 510 -4.55 -12.01 8.16
CA ASP A 510 -5.90 -11.44 8.23
C ASP A 510 -6.80 -12.15 9.26
N ARG A 511 -6.22 -12.96 10.16
CA ARG A 511 -6.90 -13.64 11.29
C ARG A 511 -7.91 -12.78 12.06
N GLN A 512 -7.63 -11.48 12.17
CA GLN A 512 -8.47 -10.55 12.93
C GLN A 512 -9.73 -10.15 12.16
N VAL A 513 -9.64 -10.01 10.84
CA VAL A 513 -10.76 -9.66 9.96
C VAL A 513 -10.42 -10.21 8.59
N GLU A 514 -11.20 -11.19 8.14
CA GLU A 514 -11.03 -11.86 6.84
C GLU A 514 -10.90 -10.85 5.69
N GLY A 515 -9.90 -11.02 4.84
CA GLY A 515 -9.58 -10.11 3.74
C GLY A 515 -8.97 -8.76 4.14
N ARG A 516 -8.72 -8.50 5.44
CA ARG A 516 -8.00 -7.33 5.95
C ARG A 516 -6.66 -7.76 6.53
N TRP A 517 -5.67 -7.77 5.66
CA TRP A 517 -4.33 -8.20 6.00
C TRP A 517 -3.60 -7.16 6.85
N GLN A 518 -2.74 -7.62 7.74
CA GLN A 518 -1.91 -6.76 8.58
C GLN A 518 -0.64 -7.46 9.03
N ILE A 519 0.36 -6.66 9.38
CA ILE A 519 1.57 -7.13 10.05
C ILE A 519 1.21 -7.30 11.53
N ALA A 520 1.25 -8.54 12.04
CA ALA A 520 0.83 -8.76 13.41
C ALA A 520 1.86 -8.23 14.42
N PRO A 521 1.38 -7.77 15.59
CA PRO A 521 2.25 -7.35 16.68
C PRO A 521 3.03 -8.55 17.24
N TYR A 522 4.12 -8.26 17.97
CA TYR A 522 4.95 -9.26 18.61
C TYR A 522 4.15 -10.19 19.52
N GLN A 523 4.35 -11.50 19.36
CA GLN A 523 3.71 -12.53 20.17
C GLN A 523 4.72 -13.64 20.48
N SER A 524 4.88 -14.05 21.74
CA SER A 524 5.89 -15.06 22.14
C SER A 524 5.23 -16.40 22.50
N TRP A 525 4.33 -16.90 21.67
CA TRP A 525 3.59 -18.14 21.97
C TRP A 525 4.51 -19.35 22.18
N GLY A 526 4.15 -20.19 23.16
CA GLY A 526 4.76 -21.48 23.39
C GLY A 526 4.56 -22.42 22.20
N ALA A 527 5.38 -23.47 22.13
CA ALA A 527 5.23 -24.47 21.08
C ALA A 527 3.84 -25.14 21.15
N GLY A 528 3.05 -25.00 20.08
CA GLY A 528 1.70 -25.52 20.00
C GLY A 528 0.61 -24.57 20.52
N GLU A 529 0.99 -23.37 20.99
CA GLU A 529 0.06 -22.36 21.50
C GLU A 529 -0.16 -21.23 20.45
N PRO A 530 -1.29 -20.50 20.50
CA PRO A 530 -2.43 -20.76 21.37
C PRO A 530 -3.22 -22.01 20.95
N SER A 531 -3.68 -22.83 21.90
CA SER A 531 -4.29 -24.14 21.64
C SER A 531 -5.78 -24.24 21.92
N ASN A 532 -6.35 -23.26 22.60
CA ASN A 532 -7.71 -23.21 23.10
C ASN A 532 -8.14 -24.53 23.75
N ALA A 533 -7.35 -25.04 24.69
CA ALA A 533 -7.56 -26.38 25.22
C ALA A 533 -8.93 -26.49 25.93
N GLY A 534 -9.80 -27.32 25.37
CA GLY A 534 -11.16 -27.51 25.90
C GLY A 534 -12.13 -26.37 25.58
N GLY A 535 -11.77 -25.45 24.68
CA GLY A 535 -12.67 -24.41 24.17
C GLY A 535 -12.96 -23.27 25.15
N GLY A 536 -12.04 -22.97 26.07
CA GLY A 536 -12.23 -21.95 27.09
C GLY A 536 -10.95 -21.23 27.52
N GLU A 537 -9.90 -21.27 26.70
CA GLU A 537 -8.62 -20.63 27.02
C GLU A 537 -8.48 -19.30 26.29
N HIS A 538 -8.99 -18.23 26.90
CA HIS A 538 -9.10 -16.94 26.20
C HIS A 538 -8.14 -15.85 26.68
N CYS A 539 -7.26 -16.16 27.64
CA CYS A 539 -6.35 -15.19 28.25
C CYS A 539 -4.89 -15.60 28.13
N ALA A 540 -4.03 -14.72 27.65
CA ALA A 540 -2.62 -15.00 27.49
C ALA A 540 -1.86 -14.89 28.83
N SER A 541 -0.98 -15.85 29.08
CA SER A 541 -0.10 -15.85 30.25
C SER A 541 1.33 -16.20 29.89
N VAL A 542 2.29 -15.44 30.40
CA VAL A 542 3.72 -15.77 30.31
C VAL A 542 4.00 -16.98 31.21
N LEU A 543 4.76 -17.93 30.67
CA LEU A 543 5.28 -19.12 31.35
C LEU A 543 6.65 -18.83 31.99
N ALA A 544 7.12 -19.72 32.86
CA ALA A 544 8.42 -19.57 33.53
C ALA A 544 9.62 -19.46 32.57
N ASN A 545 9.51 -20.04 31.37
CA ASN A 545 10.53 -19.96 30.32
C ASN A 545 10.45 -18.65 29.50
N GLY A 546 9.41 -17.83 29.67
CA GLY A 546 9.17 -16.58 28.95
C GLY A 546 8.22 -16.68 27.74
N THR A 547 7.87 -17.87 27.28
CA THR A 547 6.88 -18.05 26.21
C THR A 547 5.46 -17.91 26.77
N TRP A 548 4.46 -17.73 25.92
CA TRP A 548 3.08 -17.49 26.30
C TRP A 548 2.24 -18.75 26.15
N ASN A 549 1.16 -18.83 26.90
CA ASN A 549 0.13 -19.84 26.75
C ASN A 549 -1.23 -19.17 26.97
N ASP A 550 -2.22 -19.52 26.18
CA ASP A 550 -3.62 -19.18 26.40
C ASP A 550 -4.18 -20.07 27.51
N LEU A 551 -4.93 -19.49 28.44
CA LEU A 551 -5.44 -20.22 29.60
C LEU A 551 -6.83 -19.69 29.96
N PRO A 552 -7.61 -20.46 30.73
CA PRO A 552 -8.87 -19.97 31.26
C PRO A 552 -8.62 -18.75 32.17
N CYS A 553 -9.31 -17.66 31.88
CA CYS A 553 -9.10 -16.35 32.51
C CYS A 553 -9.33 -16.34 34.04
N ASN A 554 -10.02 -17.34 34.58
CA ASN A 554 -10.45 -17.42 35.98
C ASN A 554 -9.34 -17.78 36.98
N ALA A 555 -8.19 -18.25 36.51
CA ALA A 555 -7.15 -18.77 37.38
C ALA A 555 -6.30 -17.65 38.01
N THR A 556 -5.86 -17.86 39.25
CA THR A 556 -5.17 -16.85 40.06
C THR A 556 -3.70 -16.70 39.63
N ARG A 557 -3.35 -15.56 39.02
CA ARG A 557 -1.97 -15.19 38.66
C ARG A 557 -1.73 -13.69 38.88
N HIS A 558 -0.47 -13.30 38.94
CA HIS A 558 -0.09 -11.88 38.98
C HIS A 558 -0.35 -11.21 37.62
N THR A 559 -0.69 -9.93 37.65
CA THR A 559 -0.88 -9.09 36.46
C THR A 559 0.46 -8.52 36.00
N ALA A 560 0.76 -8.59 34.70
CA ALA A 560 1.92 -7.92 34.12
C ALA A 560 1.64 -6.42 33.99
N CYS A 561 2.24 -5.63 34.87
CA CYS A 561 2.05 -4.19 34.90
C CYS A 561 3.22 -3.51 34.20
N GLN A 562 2.94 -2.90 33.05
CA GLN A 562 3.91 -2.10 32.32
C GLN A 562 3.94 -0.69 32.90
N ARG A 563 5.12 -0.12 33.09
CA ARG A 563 5.26 1.24 33.58
C ARG A 563 4.57 2.19 32.61
N SER A 564 3.68 2.97 33.17
CA SER A 564 3.05 4.10 32.53
C SER A 564 4.12 5.04 32.09
N GLY A 565 4.35 4.95 30.82
CA GLY A 565 5.26 5.83 30.19
C GLY A 565 6.65 5.39 29.83
N VAL A 566 6.81 4.08 29.66
CA VAL A 566 8.07 3.48 29.24
C VAL A 566 7.79 2.49 28.13
N ASP A 567 8.30 2.82 26.94
CA ASP A 567 8.39 1.88 25.83
C ASP A 567 9.78 1.23 25.86
N CYS A 568 9.83 -0.09 25.95
CA CYS A 568 11.09 -0.83 25.99
C CYS A 568 11.50 -1.19 24.56
N GLY A 569 11.70 -0.10 23.82
CA GLY A 569 12.25 -0.03 22.49
C GLY A 569 13.22 1.15 22.41
N PRO A 570 13.79 1.43 21.23
CA PRO A 570 14.77 2.48 21.05
C PRO A 570 14.19 3.91 21.11
N LEU A 571 13.20 4.23 21.95
CA LEU A 571 12.41 5.46 21.82
C LEU A 571 12.02 6.13 23.17
N GLY A 572 12.61 7.28 23.49
CA GLY A 572 12.20 8.27 24.47
C GLY A 572 12.02 9.60 23.75
N CYS A 573 10.86 10.23 23.89
CA CYS A 573 10.52 11.48 23.19
C CYS A 573 10.69 12.70 24.12
N PRO A 574 10.85 13.92 23.57
CA PRO A 574 10.93 15.16 24.36
C PRO A 574 9.69 15.38 25.23
N ASP A 575 9.82 16.02 26.39
CA ASP A 575 8.72 16.22 27.36
C ASP A 575 7.52 17.05 26.82
N ASP A 576 7.69 17.77 25.70
CA ASP A 576 6.71 18.68 25.11
C ASP A 576 5.92 18.08 23.93
N PHE A 577 5.86 16.76 23.81
CA PHE A 577 5.31 16.10 22.62
C PHE A 577 3.77 16.01 22.58
N TRP A 578 3.08 16.29 23.68
CA TRP A 578 1.62 16.40 23.75
C TRP A 578 1.21 17.81 24.20
N VAL A 579 0.27 18.41 23.48
CA VAL A 579 -0.44 19.62 23.89
C VAL A 579 -1.94 19.44 23.64
N ILE A 580 -2.76 20.22 24.35
CA ILE A 580 -4.20 20.25 24.13
C ILE A 580 -4.53 21.47 23.28
N SER A 581 -5.41 21.32 22.29
CA SER A 581 -5.87 22.46 21.50
C SER A 581 -6.43 23.57 22.41
N SER A 582 -6.15 24.82 22.06
CA SER A 582 -6.64 25.97 22.83
C SER A 582 -8.12 26.27 22.62
N THR A 583 -8.72 25.66 21.61
CA THR A 583 -10.13 25.79 21.23
C THR A 583 -10.82 24.42 21.24
N THR A 584 -12.15 24.41 21.27
CA THR A 584 -12.95 23.19 21.17
C THR A 584 -13.58 23.11 19.77
N GLY A 585 -13.75 21.90 19.26
CA GLY A 585 -14.31 21.65 17.93
C GLY A 585 -14.94 20.27 17.85
N THR A 586 -15.60 19.99 16.72
CA THR A 586 -16.03 18.64 16.38
C THR A 586 -14.83 17.72 16.17
N TRP A 587 -15.03 16.41 16.22
CA TRP A 587 -13.93 15.45 16.13
C TRP A 587 -13.05 15.68 14.89
N GLY A 588 -13.65 15.93 13.72
CA GLY A 588 -12.92 16.19 12.48
C GLY A 588 -12.31 17.59 12.36
N ALA A 589 -12.78 18.58 13.14
CA ALA A 589 -12.35 19.98 13.05
C ALA A 589 -11.26 20.31 14.07
N SER A 590 -10.16 19.56 14.07
CA SER A 590 -9.05 19.75 15.01
C SER A 590 -8.29 21.07 14.79
N ASP A 591 -8.06 21.83 15.87
CA ASP A 591 -7.29 23.09 15.88
C ASP A 591 -5.96 22.93 16.62
N CYS A 592 -5.13 21.99 16.16
CA CYS A 592 -3.83 21.74 16.77
C CYS A 592 -2.82 22.86 16.45
N PRO A 593 -1.99 23.30 17.43
CA PRO A 593 -0.99 24.34 17.18
C PRO A 593 0.01 23.95 16.10
N ALA A 594 0.60 24.95 15.43
CA ALA A 594 1.64 24.72 14.43
C ALA A 594 2.78 23.84 14.98
N GLY A 595 3.13 22.78 14.25
CA GLY A 595 4.09 21.76 14.70
C GLY A 595 3.48 20.62 15.50
N TYR A 596 2.16 20.60 15.70
CA TYR A 596 1.41 19.52 16.34
C TYR A 596 0.23 19.05 15.48
N VAL A 597 -0.17 17.79 15.65
CA VAL A 597 -1.25 17.15 14.87
C VAL A 597 -2.22 16.36 15.73
N PHE A 598 -3.49 16.35 15.31
CA PHE A 598 -4.52 15.60 16.01
C PHE A 598 -4.25 14.11 15.93
N ARG A 599 -4.14 13.46 17.09
CA ARG A 599 -3.60 12.10 17.15
C ARG A 599 -4.14 11.34 18.35
N ALA A 600 -4.46 10.06 18.15
CA ALA A 600 -4.64 9.12 19.24
C ALA A 600 -3.30 8.59 19.80
N PRO A 601 -3.19 8.39 21.12
CA PRO A 601 -2.07 7.66 21.70
C PRO A 601 -1.88 6.28 21.07
N ARG A 602 -0.64 5.95 20.69
CA ARG A 602 -0.32 4.66 20.05
C ARG A 602 -0.07 3.51 21.02
N ASN A 603 0.17 3.83 22.27
CA ASN A 603 0.52 2.88 23.32
C ASN A 603 0.21 3.48 24.69
N GLY A 604 0.33 2.65 25.73
CA GLY A 604 0.09 3.07 27.12
C GLY A 604 0.93 4.27 27.54
N TRP A 605 2.17 4.43 27.04
CA TRP A 605 2.98 5.59 27.38
C TRP A 605 2.43 6.90 26.85
N GLU A 606 2.14 6.93 25.55
CA GLU A 606 1.57 8.12 24.94
C GLU A 606 0.25 8.48 25.63
N ASN A 607 -0.53 7.48 26.04
CA ASN A 607 -1.79 7.66 26.74
C ASN A 607 -1.57 8.24 28.13
N ASP A 608 -0.67 7.67 28.91
CA ASP A 608 -0.38 8.16 30.27
C ASP A 608 0.30 9.53 30.27
N LYS A 609 1.02 9.86 29.18
CA LYS A 609 1.59 11.20 28.99
C LYS A 609 0.54 12.21 28.57
N LEU A 610 -0.36 11.85 27.67
CA LEU A 610 -1.52 12.67 27.35
C LEU A 610 -2.35 12.91 28.61
N GLN A 611 -2.60 11.88 29.43
CA GLN A 611 -3.27 12.00 30.73
C GLN A 611 -2.54 12.96 31.67
N GLN A 612 -1.20 12.87 31.76
CA GLN A 612 -0.40 13.82 32.54
C GLN A 612 -0.51 15.25 32.01
N THR A 613 -0.56 15.43 30.68
CA THR A 613 -0.78 16.73 30.04
C THR A 613 -2.18 17.27 30.34
N LEU A 614 -3.18 16.41 30.49
CA LEU A 614 -4.52 16.79 30.93
C LEU A 614 -4.54 17.25 32.40
N ASP A 615 -3.72 16.65 33.28
CA ASP A 615 -3.62 16.98 34.72
C ASP A 615 -4.98 17.01 35.44
N GLY A 616 -5.84 16.02 35.15
CA GLY A 616 -7.23 15.98 35.64
C GLY A 616 -8.17 17.00 34.98
N GLY A 617 -7.75 17.59 33.86
CA GLY A 617 -8.45 18.60 33.07
C GLY A 617 -9.52 18.03 32.13
N PRO A 618 -9.78 18.68 30.98
CA PRO A 618 -10.93 18.38 30.13
C PRO A 618 -10.82 17.01 29.45
N THR A 619 -11.95 16.47 29.04
CA THR A 619 -11.99 15.35 28.09
C THR A 619 -11.60 15.87 26.71
N VAL A 620 -10.77 15.12 26.00
CA VAL A 620 -10.23 15.51 24.70
C VAL A 620 -10.57 14.50 23.63
N TRP A 621 -10.78 14.97 22.41
CA TRP A 621 -10.80 14.09 21.25
C TRP A 621 -9.45 13.40 21.09
N VAL A 622 -9.48 12.14 20.66
CA VAL A 622 -8.34 11.37 20.14
C VAL A 622 -8.73 10.84 18.76
N ASN A 623 -7.80 10.79 17.79
CA ASN A 623 -8.15 10.56 16.38
C ASN A 623 -8.48 9.09 16.01
N LEU A 624 -9.29 8.44 16.85
CA LEU A 624 -9.92 7.16 16.56
C LEU A 624 -11.40 7.36 16.24
N SER A 625 -11.86 6.70 15.17
CA SER A 625 -13.29 6.59 14.85
C SER A 625 -13.60 5.19 14.35
N ASP A 626 -14.81 4.72 14.60
CA ASP A 626 -15.39 3.54 13.95
C ASP A 626 -16.53 3.93 12.98
N ALA A 627 -16.62 5.21 12.61
CA ALA A 627 -17.59 5.76 11.66
C ALA A 627 -17.56 5.06 10.29
N HIS A 628 -16.46 4.39 9.96
CA HIS A 628 -16.31 3.56 8.77
C HIS A 628 -17.03 2.20 8.91
N GLU A 629 -16.83 1.52 10.04
CA GLU A 629 -17.42 0.21 10.33
C GLU A 629 -17.57 0.05 11.85
N GLU A 630 -18.82 -0.12 12.29
CA GLU A 630 -19.18 -0.25 13.70
C GLU A 630 -18.33 -1.29 14.44
N GLY A 631 -17.68 -0.86 15.53
CA GLY A 631 -16.81 -1.73 16.33
C GLY A 631 -15.38 -1.88 15.83
N LEU A 632 -15.02 -1.27 14.68
CA LEU A 632 -13.66 -1.23 14.14
C LEU A 632 -13.04 0.16 14.33
N TRP A 633 -12.35 0.33 15.46
CA TRP A 633 -11.71 1.59 15.83
C TRP A 633 -10.34 1.76 15.16
N GLU A 634 -10.25 2.64 14.17
CA GLU A 634 -9.04 2.82 13.37
C GLU A 634 -8.14 3.94 13.93
N ALA A 635 -6.90 3.61 14.32
CA ALA A 635 -5.80 4.58 14.42
C ALA A 635 -4.58 4.10 13.66
N VAL A 636 -3.98 5.04 12.95
CA VAL A 636 -3.05 4.78 11.85
C VAL A 636 -1.62 4.37 12.30
N TRP A 637 -1.36 4.30 13.61
CA TRP A 637 -0.12 3.73 14.16
C TRP A 637 -0.30 2.83 15.38
N SER A 638 -1.53 2.54 15.80
CA SER A 638 -1.76 1.64 16.92
C SER A 638 -2.11 0.26 16.38
N GLY A 639 -1.08 -0.56 16.15
CA GLY A 639 -1.30 -1.98 16.31
C GLY A 639 -1.76 -2.23 17.75
N SER A 640 -3.07 -2.31 17.95
CA SER A 640 -3.76 -2.89 19.13
C SER A 640 -3.83 -2.09 20.45
N PHE A 641 -3.32 -0.86 20.56
CA PHE A 641 -3.50 -0.10 21.82
C PHE A 641 -4.89 0.55 21.92
N SER A 642 -5.61 0.22 22.98
CA SER A 642 -6.82 0.94 23.39
C SER A 642 -6.86 1.10 24.91
N ALA A 643 -7.50 2.18 25.37
CA ALA A 643 -7.67 2.48 26.79
C ALA A 643 -9.15 2.66 27.16
N TRP A 644 -10.06 1.94 26.48
CA TRP A 644 -11.51 2.03 26.70
C TRP A 644 -11.91 1.87 28.16
N ASN A 645 -12.88 2.67 28.60
CA ASN A 645 -13.56 2.49 29.86
C ASN A 645 -14.26 1.13 29.91
N ALA A 646 -14.47 0.62 31.13
CA ALA A 646 -15.22 -0.61 31.32
C ALA A 646 -16.65 -0.44 30.78
N GLY A 647 -16.98 -1.22 29.74
CA GLY A 647 -18.28 -1.13 29.05
C GLY A 647 -18.26 -0.32 27.76
N GLU A 648 -17.15 0.36 27.46
CA GLU A 648 -16.92 1.09 26.20
C GLU A 648 -16.07 0.27 25.23
N PRO A 649 -16.14 0.55 23.92
CA PRO A 649 -17.11 1.44 23.25
C PRO A 649 -18.52 0.82 23.26
N ASN A 650 -19.54 1.62 23.54
CA ASN A 650 -20.92 1.14 23.73
C ASN A 650 -21.89 1.53 22.61
N ASN A 651 -21.44 2.41 21.71
CA ASN A 651 -22.17 3.03 20.62
C ASN A 651 -23.57 3.52 21.04
N HIS A 652 -23.63 4.46 21.98
CA HIS A 652 -24.89 4.82 22.61
C HIS A 652 -25.89 5.34 21.57
N ALA A 653 -27.02 4.65 21.47
CA ALA A 653 -28.09 4.92 20.51
C ALA A 653 -27.68 4.82 19.02
N GLY A 654 -26.56 4.15 18.71
CA GLY A 654 -26.10 3.94 17.33
C GLY A 654 -25.53 5.20 16.67
N ALA A 655 -24.97 6.12 17.46
CA ALA A 655 -24.56 7.44 16.99
C ALA A 655 -23.18 7.89 17.53
N GLU A 656 -22.46 7.04 18.26
CA GLU A 656 -21.22 7.37 18.92
C GLU A 656 -20.04 6.74 18.20
N HIS A 657 -19.50 7.47 17.22
CA HIS A 657 -18.50 6.93 16.30
C HIS A 657 -17.09 7.49 16.48
N CYS A 658 -16.87 8.35 17.47
CA CYS A 658 -15.63 9.09 17.65
C CYS A 658 -15.10 8.95 19.08
N ALA A 659 -13.81 8.65 19.21
CA ALA A 659 -13.22 8.38 20.50
C ALA A 659 -12.77 9.66 21.20
N GLU A 660 -13.08 9.75 22.48
CA GLU A 660 -12.55 10.73 23.40
C GLU A 660 -11.73 10.07 24.50
N MET A 661 -10.80 10.81 25.10
CA MET A 661 -10.04 10.41 26.27
C MET A 661 -10.37 11.34 27.44
N THR A 662 -10.82 10.74 28.55
CA THR A 662 -11.17 11.44 29.78
C THR A 662 -9.92 11.93 30.52
N GLY A 663 -10.09 12.84 31.47
CA GLY A 663 -9.00 13.27 32.38
C GLY A 663 -8.43 12.12 33.24
N GLU A 664 -9.14 10.99 33.35
CA GLU A 664 -8.67 9.77 34.02
C GLU A 664 -7.81 8.88 33.12
N GLY A 665 -7.65 9.24 31.85
CA GLY A 665 -6.81 8.54 30.89
C GLY A 665 -7.47 7.36 30.20
N THR A 666 -8.76 7.15 30.41
CA THR A 666 -9.58 6.12 29.77
C THR A 666 -10.45 6.69 28.65
N TRP A 667 -10.83 5.85 27.69
CA TRP A 667 -11.52 6.27 26.47
C TRP A 667 -13.02 5.99 26.52
N ASN A 668 -13.78 6.79 25.80
CA ASN A 668 -15.22 6.67 25.59
C ASN A 668 -15.53 6.96 24.12
N ASP A 669 -16.53 6.32 23.54
CA ASP A 669 -17.05 6.68 22.24
C ASP A 669 -18.15 7.73 22.39
N ARG A 670 -18.21 8.66 21.44
CA ARG A 670 -19.11 9.80 21.52
C ARG A 670 -19.52 10.26 20.14
N SER A 671 -20.66 10.96 20.07
CA SER A 671 -21.07 11.61 18.84
C SER A 671 -19.99 12.58 18.35
N CYS A 672 -19.51 12.35 17.13
CA CYS A 672 -18.47 13.16 16.47
C CYS A 672 -18.83 14.66 16.35
N SER A 673 -20.12 15.00 16.50
CA SER A 673 -20.66 16.35 16.43
C SER A 673 -20.51 17.17 17.72
N GLU A 674 -20.09 16.54 18.81
CA GLU A 674 -19.84 17.23 20.08
C GLU A 674 -18.60 18.12 20.00
N SER A 675 -18.56 19.18 20.81
CA SER A 675 -17.45 20.14 20.83
C SER A 675 -16.51 19.89 22.00
N LEU A 676 -15.31 19.36 21.72
CA LEU A 676 -14.26 19.09 22.69
C LEU A 676 -12.90 19.61 22.20
N PRO A 677 -11.95 19.87 23.09
CA PRO A 677 -10.57 20.10 22.70
C PRO A 677 -9.92 18.82 22.14
N HIS A 678 -8.85 18.94 21.36
CA HIS A 678 -8.16 17.83 20.68
C HIS A 678 -6.81 17.54 21.31
N ALA A 679 -6.45 16.26 21.35
CA ALA A 679 -5.11 15.81 21.70
C ALA A 679 -4.14 16.03 20.53
N CYS A 680 -3.15 16.91 20.72
CA CYS A 680 -2.24 17.35 19.67
C CYS A 680 -0.82 16.86 19.92
N TRP A 681 -0.28 16.10 18.97
CA TRP A 681 1.03 15.46 19.01
C TRP A 681 2.09 16.24 18.23
N LYS A 682 3.28 16.45 18.80
CA LYS A 682 4.38 17.17 18.15
C LYS A 682 4.99 16.38 16.98
N VAL A 683 4.94 16.96 15.80
CA VAL A 683 5.39 16.30 14.57
C VAL A 683 6.91 16.30 14.49
N GLY A 684 7.49 15.22 13.94
CA GLY A 684 8.94 15.07 13.83
C GLY A 684 9.65 14.71 15.14
N SER A 685 8.91 14.43 16.23
CA SER A 685 9.48 13.85 17.45
C SER A 685 10.07 12.47 17.15
N VAL A 686 11.37 12.44 16.85
CA VAL A 686 12.18 11.21 16.81
C VAL A 686 12.40 10.80 18.25
N CYS A 687 11.63 9.83 18.70
CA CYS A 687 11.93 9.20 19.97
C CYS A 687 13.28 8.46 19.80
N THR A 688 14.18 8.55 20.77
CA THR A 688 15.54 7.95 20.68
C THR A 688 15.81 6.96 21.81
N SER A 689 16.77 6.06 21.66
CA SER A 689 16.88 4.85 22.48
C SER A 689 17.31 5.07 23.92
N ALA A 690 16.36 5.49 24.77
CA ALA A 690 16.42 5.27 26.19
C ALA A 690 16.14 3.78 26.43
N GLY A 691 17.18 2.95 26.46
CA GLY A 691 17.05 1.51 26.71
C GLY A 691 16.12 1.20 27.89
N CYS A 692 15.46 0.03 27.83
CA CYS A 692 14.41 -0.36 28.76
C CYS A 692 14.80 -0.19 30.25
N PRO A 693 14.21 0.79 30.97
CA PRO A 693 14.41 1.01 32.39
C PRO A 693 14.22 -0.28 33.20
N SER A 694 14.98 -0.43 34.28
CA SER A 694 14.88 -1.61 35.16
C SER A 694 13.51 -1.74 35.82
N ASP A 695 12.74 -0.65 35.92
CA ASP A 695 11.41 -0.61 36.50
C ASP A 695 10.29 -0.57 35.45
N ALA A 696 10.59 -0.88 34.18
CA ALA A 696 9.61 -0.86 33.10
C ALA A 696 8.48 -1.90 33.25
N TRP A 697 8.71 -2.96 34.02
CA TRP A 697 7.72 -3.98 34.33
C TRP A 697 7.66 -4.21 35.84
N ARG A 698 6.46 -4.42 36.37
CA ARG A 698 6.19 -4.83 37.75
C ARG A 698 5.08 -5.86 37.78
N LEU A 699 5.01 -6.62 38.87
CA LEU A 699 3.88 -7.49 39.13
C LEU A 699 2.80 -6.71 39.90
N GLY A 700 1.57 -6.79 39.40
CA GLY A 700 0.38 -6.30 40.09
C GLY A 700 -0.17 -7.32 41.10
N GLY A 701 -1.41 -7.09 41.54
CA GLY A 701 -2.15 -8.05 42.36
C GLY A 701 -2.29 -9.43 41.71
N SER A 702 -2.70 -10.43 42.50
CA SER A 702 -2.94 -11.81 42.04
C SER A 702 -4.43 -12.18 42.05
N GLY A 703 -4.91 -12.84 40.99
CA GLY A 703 -6.34 -13.12 40.76
C GLY A 703 -6.65 -13.46 39.29
N PRO A 704 -7.94 -13.42 38.89
CA PRO A 704 -8.36 -13.58 37.50
C PRO A 704 -7.80 -12.49 36.58
N SER A 705 -7.62 -12.80 35.29
CA SER A 705 -7.13 -11.84 34.30
C SER A 705 -8.05 -10.61 34.22
N GLY A 706 -7.47 -9.41 34.08
CA GLY A 706 -8.22 -8.15 33.93
C GLY A 706 -8.92 -7.60 35.18
N THR A 707 -8.82 -8.27 36.35
CA THR A 707 -9.57 -7.87 37.56
C THR A 707 -8.75 -7.11 38.62
N LEU A 708 -7.45 -6.88 38.39
CA LEU A 708 -6.51 -6.51 39.45
C LEU A 708 -5.78 -5.21 39.14
N ALA A 709 -5.63 -4.37 40.17
CA ALA A 709 -4.94 -3.10 40.05
C ALA A 709 -3.42 -3.27 39.85
N CYS A 710 -2.88 -2.45 38.96
CA CYS A 710 -1.44 -2.24 38.83
C CYS A 710 -0.93 -1.22 39.85
N PRO A 711 0.37 -1.26 40.22
CA PRO A 711 0.98 -0.22 41.04
C PRO A 711 0.84 1.16 40.39
N ALA A 712 0.87 2.23 41.19
CA ALA A 712 0.79 3.60 40.67
C ALA A 712 1.82 3.86 39.56
N GLY A 713 1.37 4.52 38.48
CA GLY A 713 2.16 4.75 37.28
C GLY A 713 2.50 3.48 36.51
N HIS A 714 1.67 2.43 36.58
CA HIS A 714 1.73 1.25 35.73
C HIS A 714 0.32 0.85 35.29
N THR A 715 0.20 0.32 34.07
CA THR A 715 -1.04 -0.20 33.48
C THR A 715 -0.90 -1.67 33.11
N PHE A 716 -2.02 -2.38 32.98
CA PHE A 716 -2.01 -3.78 32.56
C PHE A 716 -1.57 -3.87 31.11
N GLY A 717 -0.44 -4.54 30.86
CA GLY A 717 0.24 -4.50 29.57
C GLY A 717 0.56 -5.86 28.97
N VAL A 718 1.01 -5.83 27.71
CA VAL A 718 1.51 -6.96 26.94
C VAL A 718 2.88 -6.58 26.33
N PRO A 719 3.89 -7.47 26.38
CA PRO A 719 5.18 -7.20 25.73
C PRO A 719 5.03 -7.03 24.22
N ARG A 720 5.63 -5.98 23.67
CA ARG A 720 5.59 -5.63 22.24
C ARG A 720 6.89 -5.95 21.49
N SER A 721 7.88 -6.46 22.20
CA SER A 721 9.15 -6.88 21.63
C SER A 721 9.78 -8.01 22.45
N ARG A 722 10.76 -8.68 21.86
CA ARG A 722 11.59 -9.65 22.59
C ARG A 722 12.29 -9.03 23.80
N VAL A 723 12.67 -7.75 23.72
CA VAL A 723 13.34 -7.03 24.82
C VAL A 723 12.36 -6.83 25.98
N GLU A 724 11.13 -6.42 25.68
CA GLU A 724 10.06 -6.33 26.68
C GLU A 724 9.76 -7.67 27.32
N ASN A 725 9.62 -8.72 26.51
CA ASN A 725 9.27 -10.05 27.01
C ASN A 725 10.37 -10.62 27.92
N ALA A 726 11.64 -10.40 27.56
CA ALA A 726 12.78 -10.79 28.40
C ALA A 726 12.81 -10.03 29.74
N ARG A 727 12.40 -8.77 29.75
CA ARG A 727 12.34 -7.95 30.98
C ARG A 727 11.18 -8.36 31.87
N LEU A 728 10.00 -8.57 31.29
CA LEU A 728 8.87 -9.13 32.01
C LEU A 728 9.21 -10.49 32.61
N LYS A 729 9.89 -11.37 31.87
CA LYS A 729 10.37 -12.67 32.38
C LYS A 729 11.29 -12.51 33.61
N GLN A 730 12.20 -11.55 33.59
CA GLN A 730 13.08 -11.27 34.73
C GLN A 730 12.28 -10.85 35.96
N VAL A 731 11.30 -9.96 35.78
CA VAL A 731 10.42 -9.46 36.84
C VAL A 731 9.49 -10.56 37.38
N ALA A 732 8.99 -11.43 36.51
CA ALA A 732 8.14 -12.56 36.88
C ALA A 732 8.88 -13.60 37.72
N GLY A 733 10.22 -13.67 37.66
CA GLY A 733 11.01 -14.55 38.54
C GLY A 733 10.64 -16.04 38.46
N GLY A 734 10.13 -16.49 37.30
CA GLY A 734 9.64 -17.86 37.09
C GLY A 734 8.16 -18.08 37.43
N GLN A 735 7.44 -17.06 37.90
CA GLN A 735 5.99 -17.11 38.08
C GLN A 735 5.26 -16.98 36.74
N ARG A 736 4.04 -17.53 36.65
CA ARG A 736 3.14 -17.28 35.52
C ARG A 736 2.39 -15.98 35.76
N VAL A 737 2.36 -15.11 34.74
CA VAL A 737 1.74 -13.77 34.84
C VAL A 737 0.76 -13.56 33.71
N TRP A 738 -0.35 -12.86 33.98
CA TRP A 738 -1.34 -12.49 32.97
C TRP A 738 -0.80 -11.37 32.09
N LEU A 739 -1.14 -11.41 30.81
CA LEU A 739 -0.92 -10.35 29.83
C LEU A 739 -2.24 -9.70 29.46
N ASN A 740 -2.21 -8.39 29.16
CA ASN A 740 -3.36 -7.70 28.59
C ASN A 740 -3.49 -8.06 27.10
N PHE A 741 -3.84 -9.32 26.84
CA PHE A 741 -3.97 -9.89 25.51
C PHE A 741 -4.94 -11.07 25.58
N SER A 742 -6.03 -10.99 24.83
CA SER A 742 -7.12 -11.97 24.90
C SER A 742 -7.85 -12.12 23.57
N ASP A 743 -8.48 -13.28 23.37
CA ASP A 743 -9.39 -13.54 22.25
C ASP A 743 -10.81 -13.88 22.73
N ALA A 744 -11.15 -13.47 23.97
CA ALA A 744 -12.41 -13.80 24.63
C ALA A 744 -13.68 -13.32 23.91
N VAL A 745 -13.55 -12.43 22.92
CA VAL A 745 -14.66 -11.93 22.12
C VAL A 745 -14.85 -12.72 20.83
N VAL A 746 -13.76 -13.04 20.14
CA VAL A 746 -13.77 -13.92 18.97
C VAL A 746 -12.56 -14.82 19.04
N GLU A 747 -12.82 -16.12 19.12
CA GLU A 747 -11.80 -17.15 19.21
C GLU A 747 -10.72 -17.00 18.12
N GLY A 748 -9.45 -17.05 18.50
CA GLY A 748 -8.32 -16.91 17.60
C GLY A 748 -7.97 -15.46 17.20
N ARG A 749 -8.81 -14.47 17.57
CA ARG A 749 -8.61 -13.03 17.34
C ARG A 749 -8.04 -12.34 18.57
N TRP A 750 -6.74 -12.48 18.74
CA TRP A 750 -6.03 -11.94 19.88
C TRP A 750 -5.82 -10.43 19.77
N ARG A 751 -6.25 -9.69 20.80
CA ARG A 751 -6.14 -8.24 20.91
C ARG A 751 -5.76 -7.76 22.30
#